data_AF-A0A0H5CV01-F1
#
_entry.id   AF-A0A0H5CV01-F1
#
_cell.length_a   1.000
_cell.length_b   1.000
_cell.length_c   1.000
_cell.angle_alpha   90.00
_cell.angle_beta   90.00
_cell.angle_gamma   90.00
#
_symmetry.space_group_name_H-M   'P 1'
#
loop_
_entity.id
_entity.type
_entity.pdbx_description
1 polymer ?
#
loop_
_entity_poly.entity_id
_entity_poly.type
_entity_poly.pdbx_seq_one_letter_code
_entity_poly.pdbx_strand_id
1 'polypeptide(L)'
;MIGCTVAGCADLPAARLTAESFRRHHPGAEFVILLVDGDRAEDVIVPADLGVGADELAALATGHSAREAATALRPRLMEWLLGRHESVVLYLDPWVKVYASLDLDLGDAALLLVPKVLRPLPADGLRPTAAELRAAGVYDDGFVAAAHGAEHFLHSWAEVSTRDPQAAGAFLDGAPALVDHRVRRDSGLGLSRWNAAQRPLARAADGSVTSGGAPLRTVDFAGFDPARPWLLSADIADDQRILLSEHPLLNRLCADYAGELADPPAPTVRFGQLTDGTVFPPSLRAAYRTAKDRPPAAGSDPAGFLRWACAPERWATALWQDDPELRERFPDPFGSDAAAYRDWCATDAVLAARIHPRAVPGHHDSDVALIDQIGVSVLGEGPLADRVRLAAGASGLPTSDQPVYPVVLVCDGAPPPRQRHVIFVREEFGPVPPADERWLVWPATAPGPDGVATHTVPLPVVDPGPRDDGTREDARTRLGLDPAPVFLAMADRADDLIAAFAAAFPAREDVRLLLLVPDDTARTEAVERLRSAAAADKRIRLVDTDFDRALDATDWAISLHEPGCADTARVNAWLIGAALRGVPLITVLSGIGADLLGTDGCVALPTDEFAADTMVAGAIRDLADDRATADKVGSAARTSVLESLAPATTGAAVRRRVELAYRGWRAGRALAGATEDDPLRALRAARHALLRRPDADVGHRIPMAPQLRRAVLRVLNHYDSHLTSVLNSLIDGIERTAADLVERQEKLATAGAGHDLDLLRADLDLVVERGSHLAKQVSSTGEEVLRLRGEVVSGSRAVKELAARPVVVPEPVESDQLRTVTEALAASQARIDALEAKLTSRLSERDSKVALSTWSADQALRATDALRRVVVRQHERVIPGDLADVPSALVLCDAGLLRLPAQDAVMSAVLSSNGVWEPDVAELVDSLIEPDSVFLDVGAYVGYHAIRVLGRLGTSGTVAVVEPGAEAAKLLRHNVSENVSAAVAERLVVLEAAAWDSPIAMVGTPAGGGGLSVTAHDPQKVITTTSGEVAVPGVRLDKELDALADTREQRLSVVKVDVPGRGHRALGGLVRRLRKDRPHVIFAIDGPLTRDYGDDPGVVLREFRTWGYDLVRLGEEKAVSVDDVVDEVLTGGVRTLWLRPSTSR
;
A
#
# COMPACT_ATOMS: atom_id res chain seq x y z
N MET A 1 39.21 12.14 -47.57
CA MET A 1 38.11 12.21 -46.58
C MET A 1 38.22 11.00 -45.69
N ILE A 2 37.98 11.18 -44.39
CA ILE A 2 37.94 10.11 -43.40
C ILE A 2 36.56 10.15 -42.75
N GLY A 3 35.89 9.02 -42.68
CA GLY A 3 34.64 8.87 -41.93
C GLY A 3 34.90 8.49 -40.48
N CYS A 4 34.02 8.87 -39.57
CA CYS A 4 34.10 8.43 -38.18
C CYS A 4 32.72 8.33 -37.53
N THR A 5 32.66 7.52 -36.47
CA THR A 5 31.48 7.40 -35.61
C THR A 5 31.88 7.10 -34.17
N VAL A 6 31.00 7.38 -33.22
CA VAL A 6 31.16 7.03 -31.81
C VAL A 6 29.97 6.19 -31.37
N ALA A 7 30.22 5.02 -30.79
CA ALA A 7 29.19 4.05 -30.43
C ALA A 7 29.47 3.42 -29.06
N GLY A 8 28.41 2.96 -28.40
CA GLY A 8 28.53 1.95 -27.34
C GLY A 8 28.48 0.53 -27.91
N CYS A 9 28.73 -0.47 -27.08
CA CYS A 9 28.68 -1.89 -27.47
C CYS A 9 27.34 -2.29 -28.08
N ALA A 10 26.23 -1.81 -27.53
CA ALA A 10 24.89 -2.08 -28.04
C ALA A 10 24.69 -1.57 -29.48
N ASP A 11 25.33 -0.45 -29.84
CA ASP A 11 25.22 0.18 -31.16
C ASP A 11 26.34 -0.26 -32.13
N LEU A 12 27.23 -1.16 -31.71
CA LEU A 12 28.37 -1.59 -32.53
C LEU A 12 27.95 -2.26 -33.86
N PRO A 13 26.90 -3.10 -33.93
CA PRO A 13 26.42 -3.63 -35.21
C PRO A 13 26.00 -2.53 -36.19
N ALA A 14 25.27 -1.53 -35.68
CA ALA A 14 24.86 -0.37 -36.48
C ALA A 14 26.10 0.42 -36.95
N ALA A 15 27.04 0.71 -36.05
CA ALA A 15 28.28 1.43 -36.38
C ALA A 15 29.09 0.74 -37.48
N ARG A 16 29.17 -0.61 -37.43
CA ARG A 16 29.83 -1.41 -38.47
C ARG A 16 29.09 -1.35 -39.81
N LEU A 17 27.77 -1.42 -39.80
CA LEU A 17 26.94 -1.29 -40.99
C LEU A 17 27.07 0.12 -41.62
N THR A 18 27.13 1.16 -40.80
CA THR A 18 27.44 2.54 -41.23
C THR A 18 28.81 2.60 -41.89
N ALA A 19 29.84 2.04 -41.25
CA ALA A 19 31.20 2.00 -41.80
C ALA A 19 31.28 1.22 -43.13
N GLU A 20 30.55 0.10 -43.24
CA GLU A 20 30.51 -0.73 -44.45
C GLU A 20 29.79 0.00 -45.59
N SER A 21 28.60 0.54 -45.33
CA SER A 21 27.82 1.28 -46.33
C SER A 21 28.56 2.53 -46.80
N PHE A 22 29.26 3.24 -45.90
CA PHE A 22 30.13 4.36 -46.27
C PHE A 22 31.26 3.94 -47.22
N ARG A 23 32.01 2.88 -46.87
CA ARG A 23 33.14 2.38 -47.67
C ARG A 23 32.69 1.87 -49.04
N ARG A 24 31.49 1.29 -49.15
CA ARG A 24 30.89 0.84 -50.41
C ARG A 24 30.72 1.98 -51.42
N HIS A 25 30.43 3.19 -50.93
CA HIS A 25 30.22 4.38 -51.78
C HIS A 25 31.42 5.34 -51.84
N HIS A 26 32.46 5.12 -51.05
CA HIS A 26 33.70 5.91 -51.01
C HIS A 26 34.93 4.99 -50.99
N PRO A 27 35.22 4.26 -52.08
CA PRO A 27 36.35 3.34 -52.12
C PRO A 27 37.67 4.07 -51.87
N GLY A 28 38.46 3.56 -50.92
CA GLY A 28 39.74 4.16 -50.51
C GLY A 28 39.65 5.18 -49.37
N ALA A 29 38.45 5.54 -48.89
CA ALA A 29 38.28 6.32 -47.67
C ALA A 29 38.43 5.43 -46.42
N GLU A 30 39.08 5.96 -45.39
CA GLU A 30 39.18 5.32 -44.07
C GLU A 30 37.92 5.61 -43.23
N PHE A 31 37.54 4.69 -42.34
CA PHE A 31 36.45 4.89 -41.40
C PHE A 31 36.85 4.45 -39.99
N VAL A 32 36.75 5.35 -39.01
CA VAL A 32 37.18 5.13 -37.61
C VAL A 32 35.99 5.01 -36.68
N ILE A 33 35.93 3.94 -35.88
CA ILE A 33 34.88 3.72 -34.87
C ILE A 33 35.49 3.87 -33.48
N LEU A 34 34.97 4.81 -32.68
CA LEU A 34 35.30 4.93 -31.26
C LEU A 34 34.25 4.19 -30.42
N LEU A 35 34.69 3.17 -29.68
CA LEU A 35 33.87 2.37 -28.78
C LEU A 35 34.02 2.87 -27.34
N VAL A 36 32.98 3.45 -26.75
CA VAL A 36 33.08 4.18 -25.47
C VAL A 36 33.11 3.27 -24.24
N ASP A 37 32.46 2.13 -24.29
CA ASP A 37 32.18 1.28 -23.14
C ASP A 37 32.74 -0.15 -23.27
N GLY A 38 33.35 -0.49 -24.41
CA GLY A 38 33.98 -1.78 -24.69
C GLY A 38 35.50 -1.81 -24.52
N ASP A 39 36.07 -2.96 -24.90
CA ASP A 39 37.50 -3.21 -24.99
C ASP A 39 38.04 -2.97 -26.41
N ARG A 40 39.35 -2.80 -26.51
CA ARG A 40 40.02 -2.57 -27.79
C ARG A 40 39.91 -3.81 -28.71
N ALA A 41 39.50 -3.61 -29.95
CA ALA A 41 39.52 -4.62 -31.01
C ALA A 41 40.26 -4.10 -32.26
N GLU A 42 40.39 -4.93 -33.31
CA GLU A 42 41.14 -4.56 -34.52
C GLU A 42 40.48 -3.42 -35.32
N ASP A 43 39.15 -3.29 -35.29
CA ASP A 43 38.37 -2.35 -36.09
C ASP A 43 37.83 -1.13 -35.30
N VAL A 44 38.18 -1.01 -34.01
CA VAL A 44 37.69 0.05 -33.11
C VAL A 44 38.81 0.61 -32.23
N ILE A 45 38.71 1.91 -31.93
CA ILE A 45 39.55 2.59 -30.93
C ILE A 45 38.78 2.82 -29.63
N VAL A 46 39.48 3.10 -28.53
CA VAL A 46 38.88 3.32 -27.20
C VAL A 46 39.20 4.73 -26.68
N PRO A 47 38.47 5.27 -25.69
CA PRO A 47 38.69 6.63 -25.18
C PRO A 47 40.13 6.93 -24.74
N ALA A 48 40.86 5.91 -24.26
CA ALA A 48 42.27 6.04 -23.90
C ALA A 48 43.17 6.45 -25.08
N ASP A 49 42.82 6.07 -26.31
CA ASP A 49 43.55 6.46 -27.53
C ASP A 49 43.39 7.95 -27.87
N LEU A 50 42.30 8.57 -27.38
CA LEU A 50 42.06 10.01 -27.47
C LEU A 50 42.73 10.79 -26.31
N GLY A 51 43.36 10.09 -25.35
CA GLY A 51 43.95 10.69 -24.16
C GLY A 51 42.99 10.84 -22.98
N VAL A 52 41.79 10.22 -23.02
CA VAL A 52 40.84 10.22 -21.90
C VAL A 52 41.34 9.25 -20.83
N GLY A 53 41.75 9.80 -19.68
CA GLY A 53 42.26 9.02 -18.55
C GLY A 53 41.18 8.25 -17.79
N ALA A 54 41.58 7.34 -16.90
CA ALA A 54 40.64 6.52 -16.12
C ALA A 54 39.70 7.34 -15.24
N ASP A 55 40.20 8.41 -14.60
CA ASP A 55 39.37 9.29 -13.75
C ASP A 55 38.37 10.11 -14.56
N GLU A 56 38.77 10.58 -15.75
CA GLU A 56 37.88 11.30 -16.66
C GLU A 56 36.78 10.37 -17.20
N LEU A 57 37.16 9.14 -17.57
CA LEU A 57 36.20 8.12 -17.99
C LEU A 57 35.25 7.72 -16.84
N ALA A 58 35.73 7.61 -15.60
CA ALA A 58 34.90 7.35 -14.44
C ALA A 58 33.90 8.49 -14.17
N ALA A 59 34.33 9.75 -14.37
CA ALA A 59 33.46 10.90 -14.26
C ALA A 59 32.41 10.95 -15.38
N LEU A 60 32.77 10.58 -16.62
CA LEU A 60 31.82 10.38 -17.70
C LEU A 60 30.82 9.27 -17.36
N ALA A 61 31.31 8.11 -16.90
CA ALA A 61 30.48 6.96 -16.51
C ALA A 61 29.48 7.24 -15.39
N THR A 62 29.84 8.12 -14.46
CA THR A 62 28.96 8.57 -13.36
C THR A 62 27.90 9.56 -13.87
N GLY A 63 28.30 10.46 -14.76
CA GLY A 63 27.45 11.56 -15.22
C GLY A 63 26.70 11.33 -16.52
N HIS A 64 26.93 10.24 -17.25
CA HIS A 64 26.41 10.01 -18.61
C HIS A 64 25.98 8.56 -18.79
N SER A 65 24.99 8.33 -19.65
CA SER A 65 24.80 7.03 -20.32
C SER A 65 25.89 6.80 -21.37
N ALA A 66 26.03 5.57 -21.88
CA ALA A 66 26.97 5.27 -22.96
C ALA A 66 26.70 6.15 -24.21
N ARG A 67 25.42 6.38 -24.55
CA ARG A 67 25.02 7.23 -25.69
C ARG A 67 25.30 8.73 -25.45
N GLU A 68 25.08 9.21 -24.23
CA GLU A 68 25.46 10.57 -23.85
C GLU A 68 27.00 10.75 -23.84
N ALA A 69 27.75 9.74 -23.41
CA ALA A 69 29.21 9.75 -23.49
C ALA A 69 29.71 9.72 -24.94
N ALA A 70 29.05 8.98 -25.83
CA ALA A 70 29.32 9.02 -27.26
C ALA A 70 29.10 10.43 -27.85
N THR A 71 28.02 11.10 -27.44
CA THR A 71 27.72 12.49 -27.80
C THR A 71 28.82 13.46 -27.30
N ALA A 72 29.31 13.26 -26.09
CA ALA A 72 30.41 14.07 -25.52
C ALA A 72 31.75 13.85 -26.24
N LEU A 73 32.05 12.62 -26.64
CA LEU A 73 33.33 12.25 -27.27
C LEU A 73 33.36 12.46 -28.79
N ARG A 74 32.21 12.57 -29.45
CA ARG A 74 32.07 12.87 -30.89
C ARG A 74 32.93 14.04 -31.36
N PRO A 75 32.77 15.28 -30.85
CA PRO A 75 33.59 16.41 -31.27
C PRO A 75 35.08 16.20 -30.99
N ARG A 76 35.43 15.52 -29.89
CA ARG A 76 36.83 15.22 -29.55
C ARG A 76 37.45 14.22 -30.52
N LEU A 77 36.70 13.23 -30.99
CA LEU A 77 37.14 12.30 -32.03
C LEU A 77 37.43 13.05 -33.34
N MET A 78 36.51 13.94 -33.74
CA MET A 78 36.69 14.74 -34.94
C MET A 78 37.93 15.63 -34.84
N GLU A 79 38.12 16.32 -33.71
CA GLU A 79 39.30 17.16 -33.43
C GLU A 79 40.60 16.33 -33.45
N TRP A 80 40.58 15.15 -32.81
CA TRP A 80 41.72 14.23 -32.76
C TRP A 80 42.13 13.70 -34.15
N LEU A 81 41.14 13.45 -35.02
CA LEU A 81 41.37 13.04 -36.41
C LEU A 81 41.90 14.17 -37.28
N LEU A 82 41.38 15.39 -37.13
CA LEU A 82 41.90 16.57 -37.84
C LEU A 82 43.38 16.81 -37.51
N GLY A 83 43.78 16.66 -36.25
CA GLY A 83 45.18 16.78 -35.85
C GLY A 83 46.13 15.70 -36.42
N ARG A 84 45.60 14.63 -37.03
CA ARG A 84 46.39 13.50 -37.58
C ARG A 84 46.33 13.39 -39.10
N HIS A 85 45.34 14.01 -39.73
CA HIS A 85 45.08 13.84 -41.15
C HIS A 85 44.70 15.17 -41.79
N GLU A 86 45.34 15.50 -42.92
CA GLU A 86 45.03 16.70 -43.70
C GLU A 86 43.68 16.64 -44.46
N SER A 87 42.97 15.51 -44.38
CA SER A 87 41.69 15.29 -45.06
C SER A 87 40.49 15.83 -44.26
N VAL A 88 39.42 16.17 -44.97
CA VAL A 88 38.09 16.41 -44.36
C VAL A 88 37.66 15.19 -43.54
N VAL A 89 37.22 15.43 -42.31
CA VAL A 89 36.66 14.44 -41.38
C VAL A 89 35.14 14.54 -41.43
N LEU A 90 34.47 13.44 -41.76
CA LEU A 90 33.02 13.31 -41.76
C LEU A 90 32.60 12.47 -40.56
N TYR A 91 31.72 13.00 -39.72
CA TYR A 91 31.02 12.24 -38.70
C TYR A 91 29.66 11.76 -39.22
N LEU A 92 29.38 10.47 -39.02
CA LEU A 92 28.07 9.85 -39.22
C LEU A 92 27.66 9.12 -37.94
N ASP A 93 26.43 9.29 -37.49
CA ASP A 93 25.91 8.53 -36.36
C ASP A 93 25.87 7.01 -36.64
N PRO A 94 25.93 6.15 -35.60
CA PRO A 94 26.03 4.70 -35.77
C PRO A 94 24.91 4.07 -36.59
N TRP A 95 23.72 4.66 -36.63
CA TRP A 95 22.54 4.15 -37.31
C TRP A 95 22.27 4.83 -38.67
N VAL A 96 23.27 5.49 -39.25
CA VAL A 96 23.16 6.14 -40.56
C VAL A 96 23.60 5.19 -41.69
N LYS A 97 22.68 4.82 -42.58
CA LYS A 97 23.02 4.02 -43.76
C LYS A 97 23.24 4.90 -44.99
N VAL A 98 24.37 4.66 -45.67
CA VAL A 98 24.74 5.35 -46.93
C VAL A 98 24.27 4.55 -48.14
N TYR A 99 23.47 5.18 -49.00
CA TYR A 99 22.88 4.59 -50.22
C TYR A 99 23.52 5.11 -51.52
N ALA A 100 24.23 6.24 -51.47
CA ALA A 100 24.95 6.82 -52.61
C ALA A 100 26.13 7.66 -52.14
N SER A 101 27.00 8.09 -53.07
CA SER A 101 28.12 8.99 -52.75
C SER A 101 27.61 10.31 -52.14
N LEU A 102 28.33 10.87 -51.17
CA LEU A 102 27.87 12.03 -50.41
C LEU A 102 28.24 13.39 -51.02
N ASP A 103 29.24 13.43 -51.93
CA ASP A 103 29.71 14.66 -52.61
C ASP A 103 29.80 15.89 -51.67
N LEU A 104 30.68 15.79 -50.68
CA LEU A 104 30.87 16.81 -49.64
C LEU A 104 31.88 17.86 -50.09
N ASP A 105 31.41 18.82 -50.88
CA ASP A 105 32.18 20.01 -51.23
C ASP A 105 32.08 21.06 -50.10
N LEU A 106 33.14 21.19 -49.30
CA LEU A 106 33.25 22.21 -48.26
C LEU A 106 33.66 23.58 -48.83
N GLY A 107 34.30 23.65 -50.00
CA GLY A 107 34.96 24.86 -50.50
C GLY A 107 36.00 25.37 -49.49
N ASP A 108 35.96 26.67 -49.19
CA ASP A 108 36.83 27.32 -48.19
C ASP A 108 36.26 27.26 -46.75
N ALA A 109 35.09 26.66 -46.55
CA ALA A 109 34.46 26.58 -45.22
C ALA A 109 35.12 25.51 -44.35
N ALA A 110 35.26 25.78 -43.05
CA ALA A 110 35.82 24.85 -42.09
C ALA A 110 34.79 23.80 -41.62
N LEU A 111 33.49 24.12 -41.68
CA LEU A 111 32.41 23.24 -41.20
C LEU A 111 31.29 23.08 -42.26
N LEU A 112 30.76 21.87 -42.44
CA LEU A 112 29.56 21.61 -43.23
C LEU A 112 28.47 20.99 -42.37
N LEU A 113 27.27 21.58 -42.47
CA LEU A 113 26.09 21.21 -41.69
C LEU A 113 24.92 20.83 -42.62
N VAL A 114 24.14 19.84 -42.20
CA VAL A 114 22.92 19.39 -42.88
C VAL A 114 21.72 19.73 -42.00
N PRO A 115 20.69 20.47 -42.47
CA PRO A 115 19.49 20.73 -41.67
C PRO A 115 18.62 19.47 -41.51
N LYS A 116 18.12 19.20 -40.30
CA LYS A 116 17.17 18.10 -40.04
C LYS A 116 15.87 18.28 -40.83
N VAL A 117 15.40 19.52 -40.99
CA VAL A 117 14.23 19.87 -41.82
C VAL A 117 14.53 21.03 -42.77
N LEU A 118 13.88 21.04 -43.94
CA LEU A 118 13.98 22.14 -44.91
C LEU A 118 12.81 23.13 -44.82
N ARG A 119 11.74 22.73 -44.14
CA ARG A 119 10.53 23.50 -43.88
C ARG A 119 10.10 23.29 -42.42
N PRO A 120 9.47 24.27 -41.76
CA PRO A 120 8.98 24.12 -40.39
C PRO A 120 8.06 22.90 -40.21
N LEU A 121 8.10 22.28 -39.03
CA LEU A 121 7.16 21.22 -38.67
C LEU A 121 5.76 21.81 -38.42
N PRO A 122 4.67 21.15 -38.87
CA PRO A 122 3.30 21.56 -38.57
C PRO A 122 3.00 21.56 -37.06
N ALA A 123 2.03 22.40 -36.65
CA ALA A 123 1.50 22.44 -35.28
C ALA A 123 0.19 21.64 -35.20
N ASP A 124 0.29 20.33 -35.42
CA ASP A 124 -0.84 19.39 -35.57
C ASP A 124 -0.95 18.38 -34.42
N GLY A 125 -0.18 18.57 -33.34
CA GLY A 125 -0.14 17.64 -32.20
C GLY A 125 0.72 16.39 -32.44
N LEU A 126 1.17 16.14 -33.67
CA LEU A 126 1.94 14.94 -34.01
C LEU A 126 3.43 15.09 -33.68
N ARG A 127 4.06 13.97 -33.35
CA ARG A 127 5.48 13.87 -33.00
C ARG A 127 6.31 13.36 -34.20
N PRO A 128 7.48 13.96 -34.49
CA PRO A 128 8.12 15.04 -33.73
C PRO A 128 7.44 16.41 -33.92
N THR A 129 7.46 17.22 -32.86
CA THR A 129 6.94 18.59 -32.78
C THR A 129 8.03 19.63 -33.06
N ALA A 130 7.62 20.87 -33.32
CA ALA A 130 8.56 21.99 -33.47
C ALA A 130 9.35 22.30 -32.18
N ALA A 131 8.81 21.99 -31.00
CA ALA A 131 9.51 22.15 -29.73
C ALA A 131 10.61 21.10 -29.56
N GLU A 132 10.30 19.85 -29.86
CA GLU A 132 11.29 18.76 -29.86
C GLU A 132 12.41 19.01 -30.88
N LEU A 133 12.09 19.55 -32.06
CA LEU A 133 13.10 19.94 -33.05
C LEU A 133 14.06 21.01 -32.51
N ARG A 134 13.54 22.04 -31.81
CA ARG A 134 14.39 23.07 -31.22
C ARG A 134 15.27 22.52 -30.10
N ALA A 135 14.75 21.59 -29.30
CA ALA A 135 15.52 20.93 -28.25
C ALA A 135 16.63 20.06 -28.86
N ALA A 136 16.33 19.33 -29.94
CA ALA A 136 17.29 18.47 -30.63
C ALA A 136 18.33 19.22 -31.49
N GLY A 137 18.09 20.50 -31.80
CA GLY A 137 18.88 21.29 -32.75
C GLY A 137 18.36 21.22 -34.19
N VAL A 138 18.45 22.33 -34.91
CA VAL A 138 17.93 22.45 -36.29
C VAL A 138 18.87 21.80 -37.31
N TYR A 139 20.17 21.80 -37.01
CA TYR A 139 21.18 21.05 -37.77
C TYR A 139 21.35 19.62 -37.26
N ASP A 140 21.69 18.72 -38.16
CA ASP A 140 21.88 17.31 -37.87
C ASP A 140 23.27 17.06 -37.26
N ASP A 141 23.29 16.85 -35.96
CA ASP A 141 24.48 16.50 -35.20
C ASP A 141 25.02 15.11 -35.51
N GLY A 142 24.19 14.25 -36.12
CA GLY A 142 24.56 12.95 -36.67
C GLY A 142 25.21 12.99 -38.06
N PHE A 143 25.30 14.18 -38.68
CA PHE A 143 25.93 14.40 -39.98
C PHE A 143 26.68 15.73 -40.00
N VAL A 144 27.97 15.70 -39.67
CA VAL A 144 28.83 16.89 -39.62
C VAL A 144 30.14 16.61 -40.33
N ALA A 145 30.55 17.48 -41.24
CA ALA A 145 31.89 17.41 -41.83
C ALA A 145 32.75 18.61 -41.41
N ALA A 146 33.98 18.35 -41.02
CA ALA A 146 34.93 19.37 -40.58
C ALA A 146 36.24 19.27 -41.37
N ALA A 147 36.81 20.44 -41.66
CA ALA A 147 38.15 20.61 -42.20
C ALA A 147 39.02 21.35 -41.18
N HIS A 148 40.31 21.51 -41.52
CA HIS A 148 41.23 22.34 -40.74
C HIS A 148 40.68 23.77 -40.60
N GLY A 149 40.77 24.34 -39.40
CA GLY A 149 40.15 25.62 -39.03
C GLY A 149 38.91 25.48 -38.14
N ALA A 150 38.33 24.27 -38.02
CA ALA A 150 37.17 24.01 -37.16
C ALA A 150 37.55 23.59 -35.72
N GLU A 151 38.85 23.43 -35.40
CA GLU A 151 39.32 22.82 -34.15
C GLU A 151 38.81 23.57 -32.91
N HIS A 152 38.84 24.91 -32.91
CA HIS A 152 38.32 25.70 -31.79
C HIS A 152 36.81 25.50 -31.60
N PHE A 153 36.06 25.41 -32.70
CA PHE A 153 34.62 25.16 -32.65
C PHE A 153 34.33 23.75 -32.12
N LEU A 154 35.05 22.73 -32.60
CA LEU A 154 34.91 21.35 -32.12
C LEU A 154 35.27 21.25 -30.63
N HIS A 155 36.29 21.96 -30.17
CA HIS A 155 36.66 22.01 -28.77
C HIS A 155 35.54 22.56 -27.89
N SER A 156 34.96 23.72 -28.26
CA SER A 156 33.82 24.30 -27.56
C SER A 156 32.58 23.42 -27.63
N TRP A 157 32.36 22.75 -28.76
CA TRP A 157 31.27 21.78 -28.89
C TRP A 157 31.47 20.61 -27.93
N ALA A 158 32.69 20.10 -27.77
CA ALA A 158 33.01 19.05 -26.80
C ALA A 158 32.75 19.47 -25.35
N GLU A 159 33.11 20.69 -24.97
CA GLU A 159 32.85 21.22 -23.62
C GLU A 159 31.36 21.30 -23.32
N VAL A 160 30.56 21.78 -24.29
CA VAL A 160 29.10 21.84 -24.16
C VAL A 160 28.50 20.43 -24.09
N SER A 161 28.88 19.54 -25.01
CA SER A 161 28.38 18.16 -25.06
C SER A 161 28.73 17.35 -23.81
N THR A 162 29.87 17.65 -23.16
CA THR A 162 30.29 16.99 -21.91
C THR A 162 29.53 17.51 -20.68
N ARG A 163 29.12 18.78 -20.69
CA ARG A 163 28.39 19.40 -19.58
C ARG A 163 26.89 19.13 -19.68
N ASP A 164 26.36 19.26 -20.89
CA ASP A 164 24.95 19.12 -21.22
C ASP A 164 24.79 18.45 -22.60
N PRO A 165 24.76 17.10 -22.63
CA PRO A 165 24.60 16.34 -23.88
C PRO A 165 23.34 16.69 -24.65
N GLN A 166 22.27 17.14 -23.97
CA GLN A 166 21.01 17.51 -24.62
C GLN A 166 21.13 18.82 -25.39
N ALA A 167 22.01 19.73 -24.96
CA ALA A 167 22.30 20.97 -25.66
C ALA A 167 23.30 20.79 -26.84
N ALA A 168 23.86 19.59 -27.03
CA ALA A 168 24.88 19.33 -28.05
C ALA A 168 24.39 19.64 -29.47
N GLY A 169 23.16 19.24 -29.82
CA GLY A 169 22.57 19.54 -31.12
C GLY A 169 22.26 21.02 -31.29
N ALA A 170 21.64 21.65 -30.27
CA ALA A 170 21.31 23.07 -30.27
C ALA A 170 22.56 23.98 -30.35
N PHE A 171 23.72 23.53 -29.87
CA PHE A 171 24.98 24.25 -30.02
C PHE A 171 25.35 24.47 -31.50
N LEU A 172 25.05 23.50 -32.37
CA LEU A 172 25.31 23.62 -33.82
C LEU A 172 24.49 24.74 -34.47
N ASP A 173 23.33 25.11 -33.89
CA ASP A 173 22.53 26.23 -34.38
C ASP A 173 23.26 27.57 -34.27
N GLY A 174 24.23 27.67 -33.36
CA GLY A 174 25.13 28.81 -33.21
C GLY A 174 26.33 28.82 -34.16
N ALA A 175 26.61 27.70 -34.86
CA ALA A 175 27.76 27.58 -35.75
C ALA A 175 27.88 28.72 -36.78
N PRO A 176 26.78 29.24 -37.38
CA PRO A 176 26.88 30.35 -38.33
C PRO A 176 27.52 31.63 -37.80
N ALA A 177 27.52 31.83 -36.48
CA ALA A 177 28.15 32.97 -35.83
C ALA A 177 29.56 32.68 -35.28
N LEU A 178 29.96 31.40 -35.21
CA LEU A 178 31.13 30.95 -34.47
C LEU A 178 32.25 30.40 -35.37
N VAL A 179 31.93 29.92 -36.58
CA VAL A 179 32.90 29.31 -37.50
C VAL A 179 32.46 29.48 -38.96
N ASP A 180 33.43 29.58 -39.87
CA ASP A 180 33.17 29.56 -41.30
C ASP A 180 32.52 28.22 -41.69
N HIS A 181 31.28 28.30 -42.17
CA HIS A 181 30.42 27.14 -42.35
C HIS A 181 29.72 27.15 -43.71
N ARG A 182 29.29 25.97 -44.15
CA ARG A 182 28.46 25.76 -45.33
C ARG A 182 27.26 24.88 -44.97
N VAL A 183 26.06 25.31 -45.35
CA VAL A 183 24.84 24.53 -45.13
C VAL A 183 24.46 23.77 -46.40
N ARG A 184 24.40 22.44 -46.34
CA ARG A 184 23.97 21.58 -47.45
C ARG A 184 22.48 21.26 -47.33
N ARG A 185 21.67 21.80 -48.24
CA ARG A 185 20.19 21.66 -48.26
C ARG A 185 19.70 20.59 -49.25
N ASP A 186 20.43 19.47 -49.38
CA ASP A 186 20.07 18.37 -50.28
C ASP A 186 19.02 17.47 -49.62
N SER A 187 17.85 17.29 -50.25
CA SER A 187 16.77 16.45 -49.69
C SER A 187 17.10 14.96 -49.70
N GLY A 188 18.13 14.55 -50.46
CA GLY A 188 18.67 13.19 -50.44
C GLY A 188 19.50 12.84 -49.21
N LEU A 189 19.91 13.83 -48.41
CA LEU A 189 20.70 13.63 -47.19
C LEU A 189 19.82 13.64 -45.94
N GLY A 190 20.01 12.67 -45.05
CA GLY A 190 19.44 12.62 -43.71
C GLY A 190 17.94 12.38 -43.71
N LEU A 191 17.43 11.49 -44.57
CA LEU A 191 16.03 11.06 -44.47
C LEU A 191 15.81 10.43 -43.09
N SER A 192 14.91 11.00 -42.29
CA SER A 192 14.70 10.58 -40.89
C SER A 192 13.27 10.86 -40.43
N ARG A 193 12.97 10.50 -39.17
CA ARG A 193 11.69 10.82 -38.49
C ARG A 193 11.32 12.31 -38.54
N TRP A 194 12.30 13.21 -38.65
CA TRP A 194 12.08 14.65 -38.71
C TRP A 194 11.48 15.13 -40.03
N ASN A 195 11.84 14.48 -41.14
CA ASN A 195 11.58 15.03 -42.48
C ASN A 195 10.91 14.06 -43.45
N ALA A 196 10.72 12.80 -43.08
CA ALA A 196 10.04 11.80 -43.92
C ALA A 196 8.65 12.29 -44.39
N ALA A 197 7.88 12.96 -43.52
CA ALA A 197 6.57 13.54 -43.87
C ALA A 197 6.66 14.65 -44.93
N GLN A 198 7.81 15.30 -45.05
CA GLN A 198 8.05 16.41 -45.96
C GLN A 198 8.81 15.98 -47.22
N ARG A 199 9.29 14.73 -47.28
CA ARG A 199 10.19 14.22 -48.33
C ARG A 199 9.64 12.90 -48.87
N PRO A 200 8.60 12.94 -49.72
CA PRO A 200 8.00 11.73 -50.27
C PRO A 200 9.06 10.92 -51.02
N LEU A 201 9.01 9.60 -50.83
CA LEU A 201 9.85 8.66 -51.53
C LEU A 201 9.20 8.26 -52.85
N ALA A 202 10.01 8.21 -53.91
CA ALA A 202 9.59 7.70 -55.20
C ALA A 202 10.70 6.84 -55.81
N ARG A 203 10.32 5.80 -56.55
CA ARG A 203 11.26 5.03 -57.37
C ARG A 203 11.41 5.72 -58.72
N ALA A 204 12.64 6.04 -59.09
CA ALA A 204 12.98 6.54 -60.41
C ALA A 204 12.96 5.40 -61.46
N ALA A 205 12.98 5.78 -62.75
CA ALA A 205 12.91 4.83 -63.86
C ALA A 205 14.11 3.86 -63.94
N ASP A 206 15.26 4.25 -63.36
CA ASP A 206 16.46 3.43 -63.24
C ASP A 206 16.45 2.51 -62.01
N GLY A 207 15.36 2.52 -61.23
CA GLY A 207 15.21 1.72 -60.01
C GLY A 207 15.78 2.37 -58.75
N SER A 208 16.45 3.52 -58.85
CA SER A 208 16.94 4.27 -57.69
C SER A 208 15.79 4.88 -56.89
N VAL A 209 15.99 5.03 -55.57
CA VAL A 209 15.02 5.70 -54.70
C VAL A 209 15.39 7.17 -54.60
N THR A 210 14.39 8.04 -54.74
CA THR A 210 14.54 9.49 -54.56
C THR A 210 13.80 9.95 -53.32
N SER A 211 14.33 10.99 -52.66
CA SER A 211 13.74 11.64 -51.50
C SER A 211 13.54 13.12 -51.80
N GLY A 212 12.28 13.56 -51.87
CA GLY A 212 11.96 14.95 -52.23
C GLY A 212 12.45 15.36 -53.62
N GLY A 213 12.60 14.42 -54.55
CA GLY A 213 13.06 14.65 -55.92
C GLY A 213 14.58 14.56 -56.14
N ALA A 214 15.39 14.44 -55.08
CA ALA A 214 16.83 14.17 -55.16
C ALA A 214 17.13 12.68 -54.96
N PRO A 215 18.23 12.13 -55.50
CA PRO A 215 18.66 10.75 -55.20
C PRO A 215 18.82 10.53 -53.69
N LEU A 216 18.30 9.43 -53.16
CA LEU A 216 18.46 9.08 -51.76
C LEU A 216 19.94 8.74 -51.48
N ARG A 217 20.58 9.52 -50.60
CA ARG A 217 22.00 9.37 -50.25
C ARG A 217 22.20 8.80 -48.86
N THR A 218 21.45 9.28 -47.86
CA THR A 218 21.51 8.73 -46.50
C THR A 218 20.14 8.64 -45.86
N VAL A 219 19.96 7.59 -45.05
CA VAL A 219 18.83 7.41 -44.14
C VAL A 219 19.38 7.31 -42.72
N ASP A 220 18.78 8.07 -41.82
CA ASP A 220 19.07 8.07 -40.39
C ASP A 220 17.97 7.28 -39.67
N PHE A 221 18.35 6.11 -39.15
CA PHE A 221 17.48 5.19 -38.42
C PHE A 221 17.49 5.42 -36.90
N ALA A 222 17.73 6.66 -36.44
CA ALA A 222 17.70 7.01 -35.02
C ALA A 222 16.39 6.54 -34.36
N GLY A 223 16.53 5.65 -33.37
CA GLY A 223 15.42 5.11 -32.59
C GLY A 223 14.69 3.95 -33.25
N PHE A 224 15.08 3.48 -34.44
CA PHE A 224 14.47 2.30 -35.06
C PHE A 224 14.81 1.01 -34.28
N ASP A 225 13.82 0.16 -34.06
CA ASP A 225 13.95 -1.12 -33.36
C ASP A 225 13.50 -2.27 -34.27
N PRO A 226 14.38 -3.21 -34.66
CA PRO A 226 14.03 -4.37 -35.48
C PRO A 226 12.94 -5.27 -34.87
N ALA A 227 12.76 -5.27 -33.54
CA ALA A 227 11.71 -6.03 -32.88
C ALA A 227 10.32 -5.36 -32.99
N ARG A 228 10.27 -4.07 -33.34
CA ARG A 228 9.04 -3.28 -33.53
C ARG A 228 9.01 -2.70 -34.95
N PRO A 229 9.01 -3.55 -36.01
CA PRO A 229 9.25 -3.13 -37.40
C PRO A 229 8.15 -2.25 -38.01
N TRP A 230 7.00 -2.12 -37.36
CA TRP A 230 5.90 -1.23 -37.76
C TRP A 230 6.13 0.24 -37.33
N LEU A 231 7.14 0.52 -36.50
CA LEU A 231 7.51 1.88 -36.09
C LEU A 231 8.74 2.38 -36.83
N LEU A 232 8.71 3.64 -37.28
CA LEU A 232 9.90 4.31 -37.80
C LEU A 232 10.93 4.62 -36.70
N SER A 233 10.46 4.87 -35.47
CA SER A 233 11.29 5.17 -34.29
C SER A 233 10.54 4.75 -33.02
N ALA A 234 11.07 3.78 -32.29
CA ALA A 234 10.58 3.30 -31.00
C ALA A 234 10.57 4.39 -29.90
N ASP A 235 11.39 5.45 -30.04
CA ASP A 235 11.35 6.65 -29.18
C ASP A 235 10.00 7.39 -29.24
N ILE A 236 9.19 7.13 -30.28
CA ILE A 236 7.89 7.75 -30.53
C ILE A 236 6.87 6.62 -30.74
N ALA A 237 6.37 6.07 -29.64
CA ALA A 237 5.34 5.03 -29.68
C ALA A 237 3.97 5.58 -30.10
N ASP A 238 3.66 6.81 -29.69
CA ASP A 238 2.35 7.44 -29.86
C ASP A 238 2.43 8.77 -30.62
N ASP A 239 1.29 9.22 -31.14
CA ASP A 239 1.14 10.45 -31.93
C ASP A 239 2.11 10.53 -33.12
N GLN A 240 2.41 9.37 -33.71
CA GLN A 240 3.39 9.25 -34.78
C GLN A 240 2.97 10.08 -35.99
N ARG A 241 3.86 11.00 -36.41
CA ARG A 241 3.67 11.80 -37.63
C ARG A 241 3.72 10.96 -38.91
N ILE A 242 4.48 9.87 -38.88
CA ILE A 242 4.64 8.94 -40.00
C ILE A 242 4.18 7.56 -39.56
N LEU A 243 3.16 7.04 -40.25
CA LEU A 243 2.70 5.67 -40.13
C LEU A 243 3.35 4.84 -41.23
N LEU A 244 4.15 3.82 -40.90
CA LEU A 244 4.86 3.03 -41.91
C LEU A 244 3.88 2.28 -42.84
N SER A 245 2.68 1.95 -42.36
CA SER A 245 1.60 1.38 -43.17
C SER A 245 1.18 2.28 -44.34
N GLU A 246 1.25 3.60 -44.19
CA GLU A 246 0.94 4.59 -45.22
C GLU A 246 2.12 4.88 -46.17
N HIS A 247 3.33 4.41 -45.83
CA HIS A 247 4.57 4.69 -46.56
C HIS A 247 5.33 3.42 -46.98
N PRO A 248 4.85 2.67 -48.00
CA PRO A 248 5.41 1.37 -48.37
C PRO A 248 6.90 1.36 -48.75
N LEU A 249 7.39 2.43 -49.39
CA LEU A 249 8.81 2.52 -49.76
C LEU A 249 9.70 2.75 -48.53
N LEU A 250 9.23 3.54 -47.56
CA LEU A 250 9.97 3.77 -46.32
C LEU A 250 9.97 2.51 -45.44
N ASN A 251 8.83 1.82 -45.37
CA ASN A 251 8.71 0.54 -44.68
C ASN A 251 9.71 -0.50 -45.25
N ARG A 252 9.85 -0.60 -46.58
CA ARG A 252 10.87 -1.45 -47.20
C ARG A 252 12.30 -1.07 -46.81
N LEU A 253 12.63 0.22 -46.74
CA LEU A 253 13.97 0.65 -46.30
C LEU A 253 14.25 0.23 -44.85
N CYS A 254 13.25 0.29 -43.97
CA CYS A 254 13.35 -0.17 -42.58
C CYS A 254 13.53 -1.70 -42.51
N ALA A 255 12.76 -2.46 -43.29
CA ALA A 255 12.89 -3.91 -43.38
C ALA A 255 14.27 -4.35 -43.93
N ASP A 256 14.77 -3.68 -44.97
CA ASP A 256 16.10 -3.93 -45.54
C ASP A 256 17.20 -3.61 -44.52
N TYR A 257 17.05 -2.53 -43.73
CA TYR A 257 18.00 -2.19 -42.66
C TYR A 257 17.99 -3.23 -41.53
N ALA A 258 16.81 -3.66 -41.08
CA ALA A 258 16.66 -4.71 -40.06
C ALA A 258 17.31 -6.03 -40.50
N GLY A 259 17.14 -6.43 -41.76
CA GLY A 259 17.72 -7.67 -42.29
C GLY A 259 19.24 -7.65 -42.46
N GLU A 260 19.87 -6.47 -42.46
CA GLU A 260 21.33 -6.30 -42.52
C GLU A 260 21.96 -6.10 -41.13
N LEU A 261 21.16 -5.85 -40.09
CA LEU A 261 21.66 -5.66 -38.72
C LEU A 261 22.08 -7.01 -38.13
N ALA A 262 23.29 -7.07 -37.55
CA ALA A 262 23.70 -8.22 -36.75
C ALA A 262 23.19 -8.08 -35.30
N ASP A 263 23.13 -9.19 -34.57
CA ASP A 263 22.74 -9.20 -33.17
C ASP A 263 23.69 -8.32 -32.32
N PRO A 264 23.15 -7.47 -31.43
CA PRO A 264 23.98 -6.66 -30.56
C PRO A 264 24.74 -7.53 -29.55
N PRO A 265 26.01 -7.22 -29.26
CA PRO A 265 26.72 -7.86 -28.14
C PRO A 265 26.08 -7.45 -26.81
N ALA A 266 26.33 -8.25 -25.76
CA ALA A 266 25.80 -7.95 -24.43
C ALA A 266 26.22 -6.53 -23.98
N PRO A 267 25.30 -5.70 -23.48
CA PRO A 267 25.59 -4.35 -23.05
C PRO A 267 26.59 -4.37 -21.88
N THR A 268 27.48 -3.38 -21.86
CA THR A 268 28.49 -3.30 -20.79
C THR A 268 27.92 -2.63 -19.55
N VAL A 269 28.44 -3.04 -18.40
CA VAL A 269 28.07 -2.54 -17.06
C VAL A 269 28.79 -1.25 -16.66
N ARG A 270 29.49 -0.59 -17.60
CA ARG A 270 30.43 0.51 -17.28
C ARG A 270 29.73 1.84 -16.99
N PHE A 271 28.62 2.14 -17.66
CA PHE A 271 27.94 3.45 -17.56
C PHE A 271 26.63 3.35 -16.79
N GLY A 272 26.32 4.38 -16.00
CA GLY A 272 24.98 4.56 -15.46
C GLY A 272 24.59 3.65 -14.29
N GLN A 273 25.54 2.94 -13.66
CA GLN A 273 25.28 2.08 -12.51
C GLN A 273 26.46 1.99 -11.53
N LEU A 274 26.18 1.64 -10.28
CA LEU A 274 27.17 1.28 -9.26
C LEU A 274 27.72 -0.14 -9.47
N THR A 275 28.82 -0.45 -8.79
CA THR A 275 29.42 -1.80 -8.77
C THR A 275 28.50 -2.87 -8.18
N ASP A 276 27.51 -2.48 -7.39
CA ASP A 276 26.48 -3.37 -6.83
C ASP A 276 25.28 -3.57 -7.78
N GLY A 277 25.29 -2.93 -8.96
CA GLY A 277 24.22 -3.00 -9.96
C GLY A 277 23.16 -1.91 -9.84
N THR A 278 23.22 -1.03 -8.83
CA THR A 278 22.23 0.06 -8.68
C THR A 278 22.33 1.07 -9.81
N VAL A 279 21.24 1.29 -10.53
CA VAL A 279 21.19 2.18 -11.72
C VAL A 279 20.97 3.63 -11.30
N PHE A 280 21.66 4.57 -11.95
CA PHE A 280 21.50 6.00 -11.74
C PHE A 280 20.31 6.57 -12.53
N PRO A 281 19.37 7.29 -11.89
CA PRO A 281 18.34 8.04 -12.58
C PRO A 281 18.94 9.13 -13.49
N PRO A 282 18.40 9.38 -14.70
CA PRO A 282 18.82 10.48 -15.58
C PRO A 282 18.97 11.85 -14.89
N SER A 283 18.03 12.26 -14.05
CA SER A 283 18.07 13.53 -13.33
C SER A 283 19.20 13.58 -12.29
N LEU A 284 19.53 12.45 -11.67
CA LEU A 284 20.68 12.36 -10.76
C LEU A 284 22.00 12.53 -11.52
N ARG A 285 22.12 11.94 -12.71
CA ARG A 285 23.29 12.14 -13.59
C ARG A 285 23.42 13.59 -14.03
N ALA A 286 22.33 14.25 -14.39
CA ALA A 286 22.31 15.67 -14.72
C ALA A 286 22.74 16.56 -13.52
N ALA A 287 22.27 16.24 -12.32
CA ALA A 287 22.70 16.92 -11.09
C ALA A 287 24.20 16.74 -10.82
N TYR A 288 24.77 15.56 -11.12
CA TYR A 288 26.21 15.31 -10.99
C TYR A 288 27.04 16.17 -11.97
N ARG A 289 26.58 16.30 -13.22
CA ARG A 289 27.25 17.13 -14.24
C ARG A 289 27.26 18.62 -13.90
N THR A 290 26.19 19.11 -13.26
CA THR A 290 25.98 20.54 -12.98
C THR A 290 26.40 20.97 -11.57
N ALA A 291 26.87 20.04 -10.73
CA ALA A 291 27.32 20.33 -9.38
C ALA A 291 28.52 21.31 -9.37
N LYS A 292 28.36 22.43 -8.63
CA LYS A 292 29.36 23.50 -8.52
C LYS A 292 30.68 22.99 -7.93
N ASP A 293 30.60 22.18 -6.88
CA ASP A 293 31.71 21.42 -6.32
C ASP A 293 31.52 19.97 -6.77
N ARG A 294 32.28 19.55 -7.79
CA ARG A 294 32.08 18.24 -8.42
C ARG A 294 32.34 17.14 -7.38
N PRO A 295 31.32 16.33 -7.03
CA PRO A 295 31.51 15.20 -6.12
C PRO A 295 32.41 14.16 -6.81
N PRO A 296 33.06 13.27 -6.04
CA PRO A 296 33.87 12.23 -6.65
C PRO A 296 33.02 11.31 -7.53
N ALA A 297 33.63 10.81 -8.61
CA ALA A 297 33.00 9.84 -9.49
C ALA A 297 32.70 8.54 -8.73
N ALA A 298 31.58 7.91 -9.04
CA ALA A 298 31.17 6.65 -8.42
C ALA A 298 32.20 5.54 -8.64
N GLY A 299 32.87 5.52 -9.81
CA GLY A 299 33.94 4.57 -10.11
C GLY A 299 35.27 4.82 -9.38
N SER A 300 35.47 6.03 -8.81
CA SER A 300 36.71 6.42 -8.13
C SER A 300 36.56 6.43 -6.60
N ASP A 301 35.49 7.05 -6.07
CA ASP A 301 35.12 7.00 -4.64
C ASP A 301 33.58 6.83 -4.51
N PRO A 302 33.09 5.58 -4.50
CA PRO A 302 31.67 5.26 -4.37
C PRO A 302 31.04 5.83 -3.08
N ALA A 303 31.80 5.85 -1.98
CA ALA A 303 31.29 6.31 -0.69
C ALA A 303 31.09 7.82 -0.67
N GLY A 304 32.00 8.58 -1.29
CA GLY A 304 31.86 10.01 -1.50
C GLY A 304 30.68 10.38 -2.39
N PHE A 305 30.49 9.65 -3.49
CA PHE A 305 29.34 9.82 -4.37
C PHE A 305 28.02 9.57 -3.64
N LEU A 306 27.90 8.46 -2.90
CA LEU A 306 26.68 8.12 -2.15
C LEU A 306 26.30 9.18 -1.11
N ARG A 307 27.27 9.74 -0.39
CA ARG A 307 27.00 10.84 0.57
C ARG A 307 26.40 12.07 -0.13
N TRP A 308 26.89 12.39 -1.32
CA TRP A 308 26.36 13.50 -2.11
C TRP A 308 24.97 13.17 -2.68
N ALA A 309 24.76 11.96 -3.18
CA ALA A 309 23.51 11.56 -3.81
C ALA A 309 22.34 11.38 -2.81
N CYS A 310 22.62 11.10 -1.54
CA CYS A 310 21.58 10.87 -0.51
C CYS A 310 21.12 12.15 0.22
N ALA A 311 21.75 13.32 -0.01
CA ALA A 311 21.53 14.51 0.82
C ALA A 311 20.96 15.71 0.02
N PRO A 312 19.98 16.46 0.54
CA PRO A 312 18.77 15.92 1.14
C PRO A 312 17.95 15.20 0.05
N GLU A 313 17.81 13.87 0.17
CA GLU A 313 16.93 12.99 -0.62
C GLU A 313 17.02 13.10 -2.17
N ARG A 314 18.11 13.65 -2.73
CA ARG A 314 18.28 13.91 -4.18
C ARG A 314 18.03 12.69 -5.06
N TRP A 315 18.47 11.50 -4.64
CA TRP A 315 18.26 10.27 -5.40
C TRP A 315 16.77 9.92 -5.47
N ALA A 316 16.06 9.95 -4.34
CA ALA A 316 14.63 9.70 -4.32
C ALA A 316 13.89 10.74 -5.16
N THR A 317 14.23 12.02 -5.02
CA THR A 317 13.65 13.08 -5.86
C THR A 317 13.89 12.85 -7.35
N ALA A 318 15.11 12.48 -7.75
CA ALA A 318 15.44 12.22 -9.15
C ALA A 318 14.69 10.99 -9.69
N LEU A 319 14.59 9.92 -8.90
CA LEU A 319 13.86 8.71 -9.26
C LEU A 319 12.37 9.00 -9.49
N TRP A 320 11.77 9.82 -8.64
CA TRP A 320 10.40 10.28 -8.82
C TRP A 320 10.24 11.18 -10.06
N GLN A 321 11.15 12.14 -10.28
CA GLN A 321 11.07 13.04 -11.44
C GLN A 321 11.13 12.30 -12.78
N ASP A 322 11.99 11.29 -12.87
CA ASP A 322 12.31 10.59 -14.11
C ASP A 322 11.24 9.58 -14.55
N ASP A 323 10.35 9.15 -13.64
CA ASP A 323 9.38 8.09 -13.90
C ASP A 323 7.93 8.66 -13.87
N PRO A 324 7.26 8.78 -15.04
CA PRO A 324 5.89 9.25 -15.11
C PRO A 324 4.91 8.42 -14.27
N GLU A 325 5.09 7.10 -14.23
CA GLU A 325 4.22 6.20 -13.45
C GLU A 325 4.38 6.45 -11.95
N LEU A 326 5.60 6.74 -11.48
CA LEU A 326 5.81 7.14 -10.07
C LEU A 326 5.22 8.50 -9.75
N ARG A 327 5.24 9.44 -10.71
CA ARG A 327 4.59 10.76 -10.53
C ARG A 327 3.07 10.66 -10.51
N GLU A 328 2.51 9.71 -11.23
CA GLU A 328 1.09 9.40 -11.20
C GLU A 328 0.70 8.63 -9.92
N ARG A 329 1.51 7.64 -9.53
CA ARG A 329 1.30 6.82 -8.34
C ARG A 329 1.52 7.58 -7.03
N PHE A 330 2.47 8.51 -7.00
CA PHE A 330 2.82 9.31 -5.83
C PHE A 330 2.95 10.80 -6.21
N PRO A 331 1.86 11.53 -6.50
CA PRO A 331 1.93 12.94 -6.92
C PRO A 331 2.64 13.88 -5.94
N ASP A 332 2.63 13.57 -4.64
CA ASP A 332 3.30 14.34 -3.60
C ASP A 332 4.20 13.43 -2.71
N PRO A 333 5.36 13.00 -3.25
CA PRO A 333 6.22 11.97 -2.64
C PRO A 333 6.90 12.41 -1.33
N PHE A 334 6.84 13.70 -0.99
CA PHE A 334 7.41 14.28 0.22
C PHE A 334 6.36 15.00 1.10
N GLY A 335 5.07 14.94 0.72
CA GLY A 335 3.95 15.42 1.50
C GLY A 335 2.92 14.32 1.74
N SER A 336 1.77 14.34 1.06
CA SER A 336 0.68 13.38 1.33
C SER A 336 1.06 11.92 1.07
N ASP A 337 1.94 11.65 0.09
CA ASP A 337 2.35 10.30 -0.29
C ASP A 337 3.69 9.88 0.36
N ALA A 338 4.22 10.69 1.28
CA ALA A 338 5.57 10.50 1.84
C ALA A 338 5.79 9.17 2.58
N ALA A 339 4.72 8.55 3.08
CA ALA A 339 4.79 7.22 3.67
C ALA A 339 4.83 6.13 2.58
N ALA A 340 3.87 6.15 1.65
CA ALA A 340 3.75 5.14 0.60
C ALA A 340 4.92 5.18 -0.38
N TYR A 341 5.38 6.38 -0.76
CA TYR A 341 6.56 6.54 -1.62
C TYR A 341 7.83 6.05 -0.95
N ARG A 342 7.97 6.28 0.37
CA ARG A 342 9.10 5.78 1.16
C ARG A 342 9.07 4.25 1.28
N ASP A 343 7.92 3.66 1.54
CA ASP A 343 7.78 2.21 1.63
C ASP A 343 8.13 1.56 0.30
N TRP A 344 7.61 2.09 -0.80
CA TRP A 344 8.00 1.68 -2.16
C TRP A 344 9.51 1.86 -2.41
N CYS A 345 10.10 2.97 -1.95
CA CYS A 345 11.55 3.18 -2.03
C CYS A 345 12.32 2.15 -1.20
N ALA A 346 11.81 1.74 -0.04
CA ALA A 346 12.45 0.80 0.89
C ALA A 346 12.32 -0.66 0.46
N THR A 347 11.29 -0.99 -0.35
CA THR A 347 11.00 -2.34 -0.83
C THR A 347 11.35 -2.49 -2.31
N ASP A 348 10.42 -2.13 -3.19
CA ASP A 348 10.44 -2.42 -4.63
C ASP A 348 11.63 -1.74 -5.31
N ALA A 349 11.89 -0.47 -4.97
CA ALA A 349 12.97 0.28 -5.60
C ALA A 349 14.36 -0.25 -5.20
N VAL A 350 14.52 -0.74 -3.96
CA VAL A 350 15.78 -1.36 -3.51
C VAL A 350 15.93 -2.76 -4.14
N LEU A 351 14.87 -3.56 -4.18
CA LEU A 351 14.89 -4.90 -4.78
C LEU A 351 15.18 -4.84 -6.29
N ALA A 352 14.63 -3.85 -6.99
CA ALA A 352 14.88 -3.63 -8.40
C ALA A 352 16.18 -2.87 -8.70
N ALA A 353 17.02 -2.61 -7.69
CA ALA A 353 18.27 -1.85 -7.82
C ALA A 353 18.09 -0.44 -8.45
N ARG A 354 16.93 0.19 -8.24
CA ARG A 354 16.59 1.54 -8.72
C ARG A 354 17.02 2.64 -7.75
N ILE A 355 17.14 2.30 -6.46
CA ILE A 355 17.63 3.19 -5.42
C ILE A 355 18.57 2.44 -4.48
N HIS A 356 19.61 3.11 -4.01
CA HIS A 356 20.49 2.56 -2.99
C HIS A 356 19.82 2.66 -1.60
N PRO A 357 19.90 1.64 -0.72
CA PRO A 357 19.17 1.61 0.58
C PRO A 357 19.37 2.82 1.49
N ARG A 358 20.50 3.53 1.34
CA ARG A 358 20.83 4.73 2.14
C ARG A 358 20.10 6.01 1.71
N ALA A 359 19.30 5.97 0.64
CA ALA A 359 18.66 7.14 0.04
C ALA A 359 17.13 7.23 0.27
N VAL A 360 16.57 6.47 1.21
CA VAL A 360 15.11 6.39 1.51
C VAL A 360 14.61 7.61 2.36
N PRO A 361 13.44 8.26 2.08
CA PRO A 361 12.94 9.53 2.71
C PRO A 361 12.46 9.55 4.20
N GLY A 362 12.09 10.73 4.82
CA GLY A 362 11.61 11.07 6.24
C GLY A 362 10.12 11.60 6.46
N HIS A 363 9.43 11.56 7.65
CA HIS A 363 7.93 11.72 7.93
C HIS A 363 7.36 13.14 8.39
N HIS A 364 6.10 13.58 8.04
CA HIS A 364 5.35 14.84 8.48
C HIS A 364 3.76 14.80 8.41
N ASP A 365 2.98 15.61 9.19
CA ASP A 365 1.46 15.57 9.34
C ASP A 365 0.63 16.89 9.55
N SER A 366 -0.66 16.97 9.13
CA SER A 366 -1.74 17.96 9.53
C SER A 366 -3.22 17.52 9.16
N ASP A 367 -4.31 17.92 9.88
CA ASP A 367 -5.70 17.37 9.66
C ASP A 367 -6.97 18.23 10.01
N VAL A 368 -8.16 17.86 9.46
CA VAL A 368 -9.53 18.53 9.52
C VAL A 368 -10.58 17.75 10.37
N ALA A 369 -11.66 18.40 10.88
CA ALA A 369 -12.65 17.86 11.84
C ALA A 369 -13.75 16.88 11.31
N LEU A 370 -14.25 15.97 12.17
CA LEU A 370 -15.14 14.81 11.88
C LEU A 370 -16.55 14.86 12.51
N ILE A 371 -17.60 14.46 11.76
CA ILE A 371 -18.97 14.17 12.26
C ILE A 371 -19.22 12.64 12.28
N ASP A 372 -19.28 12.03 13.46
CA ASP A 372 -19.46 10.57 13.64
C ASP A 372 -20.95 10.14 13.59
N GLN A 373 -21.52 10.02 12.39
CA GLN A 373 -22.83 9.40 12.14
C GLN A 373 -22.88 8.68 10.77
N ILE A 374 -23.88 7.80 10.56
CA ILE A 374 -24.08 7.14 9.25
C ILE A 374 -24.51 8.19 8.22
N GLY A 375 -23.60 8.48 7.29
CA GLY A 375 -23.77 9.37 6.14
C GLY A 375 -22.66 9.10 5.13
N VAL A 376 -22.82 9.61 3.92
CA VAL A 376 -21.83 9.42 2.84
C VAL A 376 -21.42 10.77 2.27
N SER A 377 -20.12 11.04 2.24
CA SER A 377 -19.58 12.22 1.55
C SER A 377 -19.17 11.79 0.13
N VAL A 378 -19.61 12.50 -0.91
CA VAL A 378 -19.20 12.23 -2.30
C VAL A 378 -18.35 13.39 -2.80
N LEU A 379 -17.06 13.15 -2.97
CA LEU A 379 -16.08 14.13 -3.42
C LEU A 379 -15.75 13.91 -4.91
N GLY A 380 -15.44 14.99 -5.62
CA GLY A 380 -15.06 14.98 -7.04
C GLY A 380 -16.07 15.67 -7.95
N GLU A 381 -15.68 15.89 -9.21
CA GLU A 381 -16.49 16.54 -10.24
C GLU A 381 -16.55 15.66 -11.51
N GLY A 382 -17.54 15.90 -12.37
CA GLY A 382 -17.68 15.20 -13.65
C GLY A 382 -18.75 14.09 -13.69
N PRO A 383 -18.89 13.41 -14.85
CA PRO A 383 -20.00 12.49 -15.11
C PRO A 383 -20.09 11.31 -14.13
N LEU A 384 -18.95 10.78 -13.69
CA LEU A 384 -18.89 9.72 -12.69
C LEU A 384 -19.40 10.21 -11.33
N ALA A 385 -18.93 11.38 -10.87
CA ALA A 385 -19.36 11.97 -9.62
C ALA A 385 -20.87 12.24 -9.62
N ASP A 386 -21.44 12.66 -10.74
CA ASP A 386 -22.87 12.89 -10.89
C ASP A 386 -23.68 11.59 -10.83
N ARG A 387 -23.20 10.50 -11.44
CA ARG A 387 -23.82 9.16 -11.33
C ARG A 387 -23.77 8.63 -9.89
N VAL A 388 -22.65 8.84 -9.20
CA VAL A 388 -22.48 8.45 -7.78
C VAL A 388 -23.39 9.28 -6.88
N ARG A 389 -23.50 10.60 -7.09
CA ARG A 389 -24.45 11.47 -6.36
C ARG A 389 -25.89 11.07 -6.61
N LEU A 390 -26.24 10.70 -7.84
CA LEU A 390 -27.58 10.23 -8.18
C LEU A 390 -27.91 8.91 -7.45
N ALA A 391 -26.98 7.96 -7.43
CA ALA A 391 -27.13 6.72 -6.68
C ALA A 391 -27.17 6.95 -5.15
N ALA A 392 -26.30 7.82 -4.62
CA ALA A 392 -26.28 8.19 -3.21
C ALA A 392 -27.55 8.93 -2.78
N GLY A 393 -28.10 9.80 -3.63
CA GLY A 393 -29.39 10.46 -3.41
C GLY A 393 -30.55 9.47 -3.41
N ALA A 394 -30.52 8.47 -4.29
CA ALA A 394 -31.50 7.38 -4.32
C ALA A 394 -31.36 6.37 -3.17
N SER A 395 -30.24 6.39 -2.43
CA SER A 395 -29.96 5.47 -1.32
C SER A 395 -30.76 5.79 -0.03
N GLY A 396 -31.19 7.05 0.12
CA GLY A 396 -31.86 7.55 1.33
C GLY A 396 -30.92 7.84 2.52
N LEU A 397 -29.61 7.85 2.32
CA LEU A 397 -28.62 8.26 3.33
C LEU A 397 -28.42 9.79 3.33
N PRO A 398 -28.02 10.41 4.46
CA PRO A 398 -27.51 11.79 4.46
C PRO A 398 -26.27 11.90 3.57
N THR A 399 -26.30 12.80 2.59
CA THR A 399 -25.20 13.04 1.66
C THR A 399 -24.52 14.39 1.92
N SER A 400 -23.23 14.50 1.59
CA SER A 400 -22.44 15.74 1.67
C SER A 400 -21.43 15.79 0.52
N ASP A 401 -21.06 16.99 0.09
CA ASP A 401 -19.97 17.27 -0.86
C ASP A 401 -18.65 17.67 -0.15
N GLN A 402 -18.65 17.71 1.18
CA GLN A 402 -17.49 17.92 2.06
C GLN A 402 -17.19 16.65 2.88
N PRO A 403 -15.92 16.38 3.28
CA PRO A 403 -15.49 15.16 3.97
C PRO A 403 -15.89 15.10 5.47
N VAL A 404 -17.14 15.46 5.76
CA VAL A 404 -17.66 15.58 7.13
C VAL A 404 -18.10 14.23 7.72
N TYR A 405 -18.50 13.27 6.87
CA TYR A 405 -18.96 11.94 7.32
C TYR A 405 -17.85 10.89 7.34
N PRO A 406 -18.02 9.80 8.12
CA PRO A 406 -17.02 8.75 8.30
C PRO A 406 -16.71 7.97 7.03
N VAL A 407 -17.70 7.76 6.15
CA VAL A 407 -17.53 7.10 4.85
C VAL A 407 -17.48 8.16 3.75
N VAL A 408 -16.43 8.13 2.94
CA VAL A 408 -16.17 9.11 1.89
C VAL A 408 -15.96 8.39 0.56
N LEU A 409 -16.86 8.62 -0.39
CA LEU A 409 -16.73 8.20 -1.79
C LEU A 409 -15.94 9.27 -2.55
N VAL A 410 -14.74 8.93 -3.01
CA VAL A 410 -13.88 9.84 -3.77
C VAL A 410 -13.94 9.46 -5.25
N CYS A 411 -14.45 10.37 -6.07
CA CYS A 411 -14.35 10.35 -7.52
C CYS A 411 -13.14 11.20 -7.94
N ASP A 412 -12.63 11.03 -9.17
CA ASP A 412 -11.39 11.66 -9.63
C ASP A 412 -11.22 13.15 -9.27
N GLY A 413 -10.00 13.51 -8.84
CA GLY A 413 -9.57 14.90 -8.62
C GLY A 413 -9.64 15.44 -7.18
N ALA A 414 -10.09 14.67 -6.18
CA ALA A 414 -10.17 15.12 -4.78
C ALA A 414 -9.19 14.37 -3.85
N PRO A 415 -8.46 15.06 -2.95
CA PRO A 415 -7.52 14.42 -2.02
C PRO A 415 -8.26 13.61 -0.94
N PRO A 416 -7.76 12.43 -0.54
CA PRO A 416 -8.41 11.60 0.46
C PRO A 416 -8.31 12.25 1.86
N PRO A 417 -9.42 12.35 2.61
CA PRO A 417 -9.39 12.84 3.99
C PRO A 417 -8.81 11.78 4.93
N ARG A 418 -8.04 12.20 5.93
CA ARG A 418 -7.49 11.30 6.96
C ARG A 418 -8.55 10.97 8.02
N GLN A 419 -8.30 9.90 8.78
CA GLN A 419 -9.21 9.38 9.82
C GLN A 419 -10.64 9.06 9.32
N ARG A 420 -10.77 8.62 8.06
CA ARG A 420 -12.04 8.25 7.42
C ARG A 420 -11.94 6.90 6.76
N HIS A 421 -13.09 6.28 6.51
CA HIS A 421 -13.22 5.15 5.62
C HIS A 421 -13.31 5.68 4.19
N VAL A 422 -12.17 5.73 3.53
CA VAL A 422 -12.06 6.27 2.17
C VAL A 422 -12.33 5.16 1.17
N ILE A 423 -13.25 5.44 0.25
CA ILE A 423 -13.63 4.55 -0.83
C ILE A 423 -13.41 5.27 -2.15
N PHE A 424 -12.47 4.82 -2.96
CA PHE A 424 -12.34 5.35 -4.33
C PHE A 424 -13.37 4.71 -5.24
N VAL A 425 -14.16 5.54 -5.92
CA VAL A 425 -15.08 5.07 -6.96
C VAL A 425 -14.43 5.32 -8.32
N ARG A 426 -14.30 4.27 -9.12
CA ARG A 426 -13.66 4.29 -10.44
C ARG A 426 -14.51 3.55 -11.46
N GLU A 427 -14.51 4.02 -12.70
CA GLU A 427 -15.04 3.24 -13.81
C GLU A 427 -14.05 2.13 -14.20
N GLU A 428 -12.75 2.41 -14.12
CA GLU A 428 -11.67 1.49 -14.45
C GLU A 428 -10.89 1.00 -13.23
N PHE A 429 -10.36 -0.23 -13.34
CA PHE A 429 -9.39 -0.69 -12.35
C PHE A 429 -8.06 0.04 -12.59
N GLY A 430 -7.61 0.76 -11.59
CA GLY A 430 -6.33 1.45 -11.60
C GLY A 430 -5.79 1.61 -10.19
N PRO A 431 -4.53 2.03 -10.05
CA PRO A 431 -3.96 2.33 -8.74
C PRO A 431 -4.79 3.43 -8.07
N VAL A 432 -5.13 3.22 -6.81
CA VAL A 432 -5.79 4.22 -5.96
C VAL A 432 -4.84 4.60 -4.84
N PRO A 433 -4.85 5.87 -4.38
CA PRO A 433 -4.20 6.25 -3.13
C PRO A 433 -4.63 5.31 -1.99
N PRO A 434 -3.86 5.19 -0.90
CA PRO A 434 -4.20 4.29 0.22
C PRO A 434 -5.63 4.56 0.69
N ALA A 435 -6.47 3.54 0.54
CA ALA A 435 -7.90 3.60 0.78
C ALA A 435 -8.36 2.29 1.41
N ASP A 436 -9.40 2.39 2.23
CA ASP A 436 -9.97 1.23 2.91
C ASP A 436 -10.67 0.29 1.91
N GLU A 437 -11.31 0.86 0.88
CA GLU A 437 -11.97 0.12 -0.20
C GLU A 437 -11.82 0.81 -1.56
N ARG A 438 -11.99 0.04 -2.64
CA ARG A 438 -12.18 0.53 -4.01
C ARG A 438 -13.50 0.00 -4.54
N TRP A 439 -14.32 0.89 -5.10
CA TRP A 439 -15.53 0.52 -5.83
C TRP A 439 -15.31 0.68 -7.33
N LEU A 440 -15.45 -0.42 -8.07
CA LEU A 440 -15.49 -0.42 -9.52
C LEU A 440 -16.94 -0.36 -9.98
N VAL A 441 -17.23 0.48 -10.96
CA VAL A 441 -18.58 0.57 -11.53
C VAL A 441 -18.89 -0.73 -12.28
N TRP A 442 -19.92 -1.46 -11.82
CA TRP A 442 -20.41 -2.66 -12.52
C TRP A 442 -20.78 -2.26 -13.97
N PRO A 443 -20.35 -3.03 -14.99
CA PRO A 443 -19.97 -4.46 -14.97
C PRO A 443 -18.46 -4.75 -14.86
N ALA A 444 -17.65 -3.81 -14.40
CA ALA A 444 -16.22 -4.05 -14.23
C ALA A 444 -15.93 -5.28 -13.34
N THR A 445 -14.97 -6.10 -13.72
CA THR A 445 -14.48 -7.21 -12.90
C THR A 445 -13.38 -6.73 -11.98
N ALA A 446 -13.42 -7.14 -10.71
CA ALA A 446 -12.29 -6.94 -9.81
C ALA A 446 -11.18 -7.93 -10.22
N PRO A 447 -9.99 -7.48 -10.64
CA PRO A 447 -8.85 -8.37 -10.81
C PRO A 447 -8.40 -8.92 -9.44
N GLY A 448 -7.41 -9.81 -9.44
CA GLY A 448 -6.89 -10.45 -8.23
C GLY A 448 -6.51 -9.45 -7.12
N PRO A 449 -6.41 -9.91 -5.85
CA PRO A 449 -6.22 -9.03 -4.71
C PRO A 449 -4.92 -8.23 -4.81
N ASP A 450 -5.02 -6.90 -4.88
CA ASP A 450 -3.91 -5.93 -4.90
C ASP A 450 -3.70 -5.24 -3.54
N GLY A 451 -4.23 -5.83 -2.47
CA GLY A 451 -4.17 -5.31 -1.10
C GLY A 451 -5.28 -4.33 -0.73
N VAL A 452 -6.05 -3.80 -1.69
CA VAL A 452 -7.20 -2.92 -1.43
C VAL A 452 -8.51 -3.69 -1.65
N ALA A 453 -9.41 -3.65 -0.67
CA ALA A 453 -10.70 -4.34 -0.75
C ALA A 453 -11.54 -3.79 -1.92
N THR A 454 -11.65 -4.57 -3.00
CA THR A 454 -12.27 -4.14 -4.25
C THR A 454 -13.66 -4.73 -4.43
N HIS A 455 -14.63 -3.88 -4.75
CA HIS A 455 -16.03 -4.26 -4.85
C HIS A 455 -16.67 -3.66 -6.09
N THR A 456 -17.63 -4.38 -6.67
CA THR A 456 -18.36 -3.92 -7.85
C THR A 456 -19.69 -3.31 -7.41
N VAL A 457 -19.97 -2.10 -7.90
CA VAL A 457 -21.20 -1.35 -7.54
C VAL A 457 -21.88 -0.85 -8.81
N PRO A 458 -23.17 -1.18 -9.03
CA PRO A 458 -23.89 -0.69 -10.20
C PRO A 458 -24.25 0.79 -10.03
N LEU A 459 -24.05 1.58 -11.09
CA LEU A 459 -24.42 3.00 -11.15
C LEU A 459 -25.42 3.26 -12.29
N PRO A 460 -26.35 4.22 -12.12
CA PRO A 460 -27.39 4.48 -13.11
C PRO A 460 -26.82 4.96 -14.44
N VAL A 461 -27.48 4.61 -15.55
CA VAL A 461 -27.12 5.01 -16.92
C VAL A 461 -28.19 5.91 -17.54
N VAL A 462 -27.78 6.77 -18.47
CA VAL A 462 -28.70 7.62 -19.24
C VAL A 462 -29.18 6.83 -20.46
N ASP A 463 -30.49 6.84 -20.71
CA ASP A 463 -31.09 6.13 -21.85
C ASP A 463 -31.18 7.04 -23.10
N PRO A 464 -30.41 6.77 -24.18
CA PRO A 464 -30.46 7.52 -25.43
C PRO A 464 -31.64 7.14 -26.35
N GLY A 465 -32.41 6.10 -26.02
CA GLY A 465 -33.46 5.54 -26.86
C GLY A 465 -32.96 4.52 -27.90
N PRO A 466 -33.85 3.62 -28.39
CA PRO A 466 -33.49 2.62 -29.39
C PRO A 466 -33.23 3.25 -30.75
N ARG A 467 -32.39 2.62 -31.58
CA ARG A 467 -32.21 3.03 -32.98
C ARG A 467 -33.40 2.59 -33.85
N ASP A 468 -33.76 3.40 -34.84
CA ASP A 468 -34.74 3.04 -35.88
C ASP A 468 -34.07 2.79 -37.24
N ASP A 469 -34.82 2.26 -38.21
CA ASP A 469 -34.32 1.94 -39.54
C ASP A 469 -33.82 3.17 -40.31
N GLY A 470 -34.45 4.33 -40.07
CA GLY A 470 -34.04 5.59 -40.68
C GLY A 470 -32.66 6.06 -40.18
N THR A 471 -32.41 5.93 -38.89
CA THR A 471 -31.12 6.24 -38.26
C THR A 471 -30.01 5.30 -38.75
N ARG A 472 -30.32 4.00 -38.91
CA ARG A 472 -29.38 3.00 -39.45
C ARG A 472 -28.94 3.33 -40.89
N GLU A 473 -29.89 3.65 -41.76
CA GLU A 473 -29.60 3.93 -43.18
C GLU A 473 -28.84 5.25 -43.38
N ASP A 474 -29.18 6.29 -42.60
CA ASP A 474 -28.44 7.56 -42.59
C ASP A 474 -26.99 7.35 -42.12
N ALA A 475 -26.79 6.55 -41.06
CA ALA A 475 -25.45 6.22 -40.57
C ALA A 475 -24.60 5.48 -41.62
N ARG A 476 -25.17 4.49 -42.31
CA ARG A 476 -24.50 3.76 -43.41
C ARG A 476 -24.11 4.67 -44.57
N THR A 477 -25.02 5.53 -44.98
CA THR A 477 -24.80 6.49 -46.07
C THR A 477 -23.64 7.43 -45.74
N ARG A 478 -23.59 7.97 -44.51
CA ARG A 478 -22.52 8.87 -44.06
C ARG A 478 -21.16 8.17 -43.94
N LEU A 479 -21.16 6.89 -43.58
CA LEU A 479 -19.94 6.07 -43.53
C LEU A 479 -19.52 5.54 -44.90
N GLY A 480 -20.32 5.71 -45.96
CA GLY A 480 -20.04 5.18 -47.29
C GLY A 480 -20.10 3.65 -47.35
N LEU A 481 -20.94 3.04 -46.51
CA LEU A 481 -21.15 1.59 -46.47
C LEU A 481 -22.26 1.20 -47.45
N ASP A 482 -22.07 0.07 -48.13
CA ASP A 482 -23.10 -0.57 -48.94
C ASP A 482 -24.11 -1.33 -48.05
N PRO A 483 -25.30 -1.72 -48.57
CA PRO A 483 -26.32 -2.42 -47.76
C PRO A 483 -25.94 -3.85 -47.33
N ALA A 484 -24.67 -4.22 -47.47
CA ALA A 484 -24.10 -5.47 -47.01
C ALA A 484 -24.19 -5.61 -45.48
N PRO A 485 -24.19 -6.85 -44.95
CA PRO A 485 -24.05 -7.09 -43.51
C PRO A 485 -22.80 -6.45 -42.93
N VAL A 486 -22.97 -5.70 -41.84
CA VAL A 486 -21.89 -4.99 -41.14
C VAL A 486 -21.68 -5.57 -39.74
N PHE A 487 -20.46 -6.05 -39.50
CA PHE A 487 -19.99 -6.45 -38.18
C PHE A 487 -19.13 -5.35 -37.55
N LEU A 488 -19.26 -5.16 -36.24
CA LEU A 488 -18.51 -4.17 -35.47
C LEU A 488 -17.80 -4.80 -34.28
N ALA A 489 -16.54 -4.46 -34.07
CA ALA A 489 -15.81 -4.85 -32.88
C ALA A 489 -14.85 -3.74 -32.45
N MET A 490 -14.38 -3.81 -31.21
CA MET A 490 -13.28 -2.96 -30.74
C MET A 490 -11.92 -3.50 -31.20
N ALA A 491 -10.95 -2.60 -31.40
CA ALA A 491 -9.64 -2.91 -31.99
C ALA A 491 -8.65 -3.60 -31.04
N ASP A 492 -8.89 -3.57 -29.73
CA ASP A 492 -8.05 -4.11 -28.64
C ASP A 492 -7.80 -5.62 -28.69
N ARG A 493 -8.68 -6.40 -29.35
CA ARG A 493 -8.51 -7.85 -29.59
C ARG A 493 -8.78 -8.25 -31.04
N ALA A 494 -8.49 -7.37 -31.99
CA ALA A 494 -8.92 -7.54 -33.38
C ALA A 494 -8.10 -8.55 -34.20
N ASP A 495 -6.91 -8.98 -33.75
CA ASP A 495 -6.05 -9.92 -34.51
C ASP A 495 -6.76 -11.26 -34.77
N ASP A 496 -7.33 -11.87 -33.72
CA ASP A 496 -8.07 -13.15 -33.79
C ASP A 496 -9.33 -13.00 -34.65
N LEU A 497 -9.97 -11.84 -34.57
CA LEU A 497 -11.19 -11.54 -35.32
C LEU A 497 -10.93 -11.34 -36.82
N ILE A 498 -9.81 -10.72 -37.20
CA ILE A 498 -9.39 -10.59 -38.60
C ILE A 498 -9.21 -11.98 -39.23
N ALA A 499 -8.55 -12.90 -38.50
CA ALA A 499 -8.36 -14.27 -38.96
C ALA A 499 -9.69 -15.04 -39.08
N ALA A 500 -10.57 -14.94 -38.08
CA ALA A 500 -11.89 -15.57 -38.09
C ALA A 500 -12.79 -15.02 -39.22
N PHE A 501 -12.75 -13.71 -39.47
CA PHE A 501 -13.49 -13.07 -40.55
C PHE A 501 -13.03 -13.56 -41.93
N ALA A 502 -11.73 -13.66 -42.15
CA ALA A 502 -11.17 -14.21 -43.39
C ALA A 502 -11.58 -15.68 -43.60
N ALA A 503 -11.60 -16.49 -42.53
CA ALA A 503 -12.01 -17.89 -42.56
C ALA A 503 -13.54 -18.08 -42.76
N ALA A 504 -14.37 -17.18 -42.23
CA ALA A 504 -15.81 -17.21 -42.42
C ALA A 504 -16.22 -16.96 -43.87
N PHE A 505 -15.51 -16.02 -44.51
CA PHE A 505 -15.83 -15.46 -45.82
C PHE A 505 -14.64 -15.52 -46.79
N PRO A 506 -14.18 -16.71 -47.24
CA PRO A 506 -13.01 -16.80 -48.11
C PRO A 506 -13.24 -16.22 -49.53
N ALA A 507 -14.50 -16.12 -49.98
CA ALA A 507 -14.85 -15.65 -51.32
C ALA A 507 -16.04 -14.67 -51.35
N ARG A 508 -16.58 -14.29 -50.18
CA ARG A 508 -17.74 -13.39 -50.06
C ARG A 508 -17.26 -11.95 -49.92
N GLU A 509 -17.63 -11.10 -50.87
CA GLU A 509 -17.20 -9.69 -50.97
C GLU A 509 -18.26 -8.69 -50.46
N ASP A 510 -19.50 -9.15 -50.23
CA ASP A 510 -20.64 -8.37 -49.72
C ASP A 510 -20.76 -8.47 -48.18
N VAL A 511 -19.65 -8.37 -47.46
CA VAL A 511 -19.61 -8.32 -45.99
C VAL A 511 -18.57 -7.30 -45.53
N ARG A 512 -18.82 -6.62 -44.42
CA ARG A 512 -17.93 -5.58 -43.88
C ARG A 512 -17.59 -5.86 -42.42
N LEU A 513 -16.33 -5.69 -42.05
CA LEU A 513 -15.87 -5.67 -40.67
C LEU A 513 -15.36 -4.27 -40.32
N LEU A 514 -16.01 -3.62 -39.37
CA LEU A 514 -15.59 -2.35 -38.81
C LEU A 514 -14.88 -2.57 -37.48
N LEU A 515 -13.68 -2.03 -37.35
CA LEU A 515 -12.90 -2.04 -36.12
C LEU A 515 -12.87 -0.64 -35.53
N LEU A 516 -13.49 -0.46 -34.37
CA LEU A 516 -13.48 0.81 -33.65
C LEU A 516 -12.11 1.04 -33.02
N VAL A 517 -11.48 2.14 -33.42
CA VAL A 517 -10.16 2.56 -32.96
C VAL A 517 -10.33 3.89 -32.25
N PRO A 518 -10.33 3.94 -30.91
CA PRO A 518 -10.53 5.20 -30.19
C PRO A 518 -9.57 6.28 -30.69
N ASP A 519 -10.04 7.51 -30.91
CA ASP A 519 -9.26 8.62 -31.48
C ASP A 519 -7.92 8.85 -30.74
N ASP A 520 -7.96 8.72 -29.41
CA ASP A 520 -6.81 8.79 -28.50
C ASP A 520 -5.80 7.66 -28.71
N THR A 521 -6.28 6.48 -29.12
CA THR A 521 -5.44 5.32 -29.42
C THR A 521 -5.05 5.22 -30.90
N ALA A 522 -5.63 6.04 -31.78
CA ALA A 522 -5.52 5.88 -33.22
C ALA A 522 -4.08 5.96 -33.74
N ARG A 523 -3.19 6.69 -33.07
CA ARG A 523 -1.77 6.79 -33.46
C ARG A 523 -0.82 6.07 -32.51
N THR A 524 -1.34 5.09 -31.77
CA THR A 524 -0.56 4.20 -30.92
C THR A 524 0.10 3.10 -31.74
N GLU A 525 1.13 2.50 -31.16
CA GLU A 525 1.80 1.33 -31.69
C GLU A 525 0.85 0.17 -32.00
N ALA A 526 -0.02 -0.18 -31.05
CA ALA A 526 -0.91 -1.35 -31.16
C ALA A 526 -1.85 -1.22 -32.37
N VAL A 527 -2.35 -0.02 -32.62
CA VAL A 527 -3.22 0.28 -33.76
C VAL A 527 -2.42 0.32 -35.06
N GLU A 528 -1.19 0.79 -35.08
CA GLU A 528 -0.37 0.76 -36.29
C GLU A 528 0.00 -0.67 -36.72
N ARG A 529 0.27 -1.55 -35.75
CA ARG A 529 0.38 -3.00 -35.97
C ARG A 529 -0.90 -3.56 -36.59
N LEU A 530 -2.06 -3.18 -36.05
CA LEU A 530 -3.37 -3.60 -36.56
C LEU A 530 -3.67 -3.08 -37.97
N ARG A 531 -3.34 -1.81 -38.27
CA ARG A 531 -3.46 -1.25 -39.63
C ARG A 531 -2.64 -2.04 -40.64
N SER A 532 -1.42 -2.39 -40.26
CA SER A 532 -0.53 -3.19 -41.12
C SER A 532 -1.12 -4.58 -41.39
N ALA A 533 -1.80 -5.20 -40.42
CA ALA A 533 -2.49 -6.47 -40.60
C ALA A 533 -3.76 -6.33 -41.47
N ALA A 534 -4.59 -5.31 -41.21
CA ALA A 534 -5.85 -5.07 -41.94
C ALA A 534 -5.64 -4.62 -43.39
N ALA A 535 -4.50 -4.01 -43.72
CA ALA A 535 -4.20 -3.54 -45.09
C ALA A 535 -4.24 -4.64 -46.16
N ALA A 536 -4.18 -5.92 -45.76
CA ALA A 536 -4.28 -7.07 -46.66
C ALA A 536 -5.71 -7.34 -47.17
N ASP A 537 -6.76 -6.89 -46.48
CA ASP A 537 -8.16 -7.17 -46.80
C ASP A 537 -9.02 -5.90 -46.85
N LYS A 538 -9.56 -5.59 -48.03
CA LYS A 538 -10.35 -4.36 -48.28
C LYS A 538 -11.72 -4.35 -47.60
N ARG A 539 -12.17 -5.48 -47.07
CA ARG A 539 -13.46 -5.62 -46.37
C ARG A 539 -13.38 -5.19 -44.91
N ILE A 540 -12.16 -5.04 -44.40
CA ILE A 540 -11.87 -4.63 -43.04
C ILE A 540 -11.53 -3.15 -43.05
N ARG A 541 -12.26 -2.37 -42.25
CA ARG A 541 -12.06 -0.93 -42.15
C ARG A 541 -11.92 -0.54 -40.69
N LEU A 542 -10.84 0.16 -40.39
CA LEU A 542 -10.66 0.81 -39.10
C LEU A 542 -11.46 2.12 -39.11
N VAL A 543 -12.22 2.36 -38.06
CA VAL A 543 -13.04 3.55 -37.85
C VAL A 543 -12.46 4.26 -36.64
N ASP A 544 -11.83 5.40 -36.87
CA ASP A 544 -11.22 6.25 -35.83
C ASP A 544 -12.22 7.26 -35.27
N THR A 545 -13.16 7.71 -36.09
CA THR A 545 -14.12 8.77 -35.77
C THR A 545 -15.59 8.31 -35.88
N ASP A 546 -16.52 9.05 -35.27
CA ASP A 546 -17.99 8.83 -35.38
C ASP A 546 -18.49 7.45 -34.88
N PHE A 547 -18.08 7.06 -33.66
CA PHE A 547 -18.41 5.75 -33.07
C PHE A 547 -19.90 5.47 -32.93
N ASP A 548 -20.69 6.47 -32.54
CA ASP A 548 -22.14 6.34 -32.43
C ASP A 548 -22.78 6.01 -33.78
N ARG A 549 -22.26 6.56 -34.88
CA ARG A 549 -22.73 6.25 -36.24
C ARG A 549 -22.29 4.86 -36.66
N ALA A 550 -21.06 4.46 -36.33
CA ALA A 550 -20.59 3.10 -36.60
C ALA A 550 -21.46 2.08 -35.86
N LEU A 551 -21.81 2.35 -34.60
CA LEU A 551 -22.72 1.55 -33.81
C LEU A 551 -24.13 1.50 -34.43
N ASP A 552 -24.68 2.65 -34.82
CA ASP A 552 -26.00 2.74 -35.45
C ASP A 552 -26.07 2.06 -36.83
N ALA A 553 -24.98 2.03 -37.60
CA ALA A 553 -24.89 1.40 -38.92
C ALA A 553 -24.79 -0.14 -38.89
N THR A 554 -24.43 -0.70 -37.73
CA THR A 554 -24.03 -2.11 -37.55
C THR A 554 -25.21 -3.08 -37.50
N ASP A 555 -25.06 -4.28 -38.04
CA ASP A 555 -26.04 -5.36 -37.87
C ASP A 555 -25.73 -6.23 -36.66
N TRP A 556 -24.45 -6.55 -36.44
CA TRP A 556 -23.98 -7.36 -35.31
C TRP A 556 -22.73 -6.77 -34.66
N ALA A 557 -22.77 -6.57 -33.35
CA ALA A 557 -21.58 -6.29 -32.55
C ALA A 557 -20.91 -7.61 -32.13
N ILE A 558 -19.58 -7.67 -32.14
CA ILE A 558 -18.80 -8.82 -31.71
C ILE A 558 -17.88 -8.39 -30.56
N SER A 559 -17.94 -9.14 -29.45
CA SER A 559 -17.01 -8.96 -28.34
C SER A 559 -16.45 -10.30 -27.88
N LEU A 560 -15.14 -10.47 -28.02
CA LEU A 560 -14.39 -11.65 -27.58
C LEU A 560 -13.64 -11.40 -26.26
N HIS A 561 -14.00 -10.35 -25.54
CA HIS A 561 -13.32 -9.96 -24.31
C HIS A 561 -13.68 -10.92 -23.17
N GLU A 562 -12.64 -11.46 -22.53
CA GLU A 562 -12.78 -12.30 -21.35
C GLU A 562 -12.80 -11.45 -20.06
N PRO A 563 -13.50 -11.90 -19.01
CA PRO A 563 -13.48 -11.31 -17.69
C PRO A 563 -12.05 -11.08 -17.18
N GLY A 564 -11.74 -9.85 -16.75
CA GLY A 564 -10.43 -9.53 -16.14
C GLY A 564 -9.39 -8.92 -17.09
N CYS A 565 -9.76 -8.50 -18.30
CA CYS A 565 -8.89 -7.70 -19.16
C CYS A 565 -8.74 -6.25 -18.64
N ALA A 566 -7.62 -5.59 -18.92
CA ALA A 566 -7.35 -4.22 -18.46
C ALA A 566 -8.41 -3.21 -18.92
N ASP A 567 -8.92 -3.36 -20.14
CA ASP A 567 -9.88 -2.45 -20.76
C ASP A 567 -11.37 -2.78 -20.48
N THR A 568 -11.64 -3.59 -19.45
CA THR A 568 -12.99 -4.12 -19.15
C THR A 568 -14.05 -3.02 -19.04
N ALA A 569 -13.74 -1.85 -18.49
CA ALA A 569 -14.72 -0.78 -18.30
C ALA A 569 -15.11 -0.09 -19.62
N ARG A 570 -14.11 0.23 -20.46
CA ARG A 570 -14.33 0.79 -21.80
C ARG A 570 -15.16 -0.16 -22.65
N VAL A 571 -14.81 -1.46 -22.62
CA VAL A 571 -15.57 -2.52 -23.30
C VAL A 571 -16.99 -2.59 -22.76
N ASN A 572 -17.19 -2.58 -21.43
CA ASN A 572 -18.52 -2.59 -20.82
C ASN A 572 -19.36 -1.36 -21.19
N ALA A 573 -18.77 -0.17 -21.21
CA ALA A 573 -19.45 1.06 -21.61
C ALA A 573 -19.90 0.97 -23.07
N TRP A 574 -19.04 0.47 -23.96
CA TRP A 574 -19.38 0.21 -25.35
C TRP A 574 -20.50 -0.83 -25.50
N LEU A 575 -20.44 -1.93 -24.75
CA LEU A 575 -21.48 -2.98 -24.75
C LEU A 575 -22.82 -2.47 -24.21
N ILE A 576 -22.80 -1.67 -23.14
CA ILE A 576 -24.00 -0.99 -22.62
C ILE A 576 -24.56 -0.02 -23.65
N GLY A 577 -23.70 0.75 -24.33
CA GLY A 577 -24.10 1.63 -25.44
C GLY A 577 -24.77 0.85 -26.57
N ALA A 578 -24.18 -0.28 -26.99
CA ALA A 578 -24.73 -1.18 -27.99
C ALA A 578 -26.11 -1.72 -27.57
N ALA A 579 -26.23 -2.23 -26.34
CA ALA A 579 -27.48 -2.73 -25.79
C ALA A 579 -28.55 -1.64 -25.69
N LEU A 580 -28.21 -0.44 -25.24
CA LEU A 580 -29.12 0.71 -25.19
C LEU A 580 -29.59 1.09 -26.59
N ARG A 581 -28.74 1.04 -27.62
CA ARG A 581 -29.18 1.29 -29.02
C ARG A 581 -29.96 0.11 -29.62
N GLY A 582 -30.01 -1.04 -28.95
CA GLY A 582 -30.67 -2.26 -29.44
C GLY A 582 -29.85 -3.01 -30.50
N VAL A 583 -28.53 -2.88 -30.46
CA VAL A 583 -27.60 -3.62 -31.34
C VAL A 583 -27.36 -5.01 -30.73
N PRO A 584 -27.55 -6.11 -31.49
CA PRO A 584 -27.34 -7.46 -30.98
C PRO A 584 -25.85 -7.78 -30.85
N LEU A 585 -25.52 -8.61 -29.85
CA LEU A 585 -24.15 -8.98 -29.50
C LEU A 585 -23.86 -10.46 -29.75
N ILE A 586 -22.76 -10.75 -30.43
CA ILE A 586 -22.10 -12.06 -30.50
C ILE A 586 -20.92 -12.03 -29.52
N THR A 587 -20.85 -13.03 -28.63
CA THR A 587 -19.80 -13.11 -27.63
C THR A 587 -19.48 -14.56 -27.28
N VAL A 588 -18.43 -14.79 -26.49
CA VAL A 588 -18.08 -16.12 -25.96
C VAL A 588 -18.81 -16.34 -24.63
N LEU A 589 -19.16 -17.60 -24.32
CA LEU A 589 -19.95 -17.95 -23.13
C LEU A 589 -19.25 -17.57 -21.82
N SER A 590 -17.92 -17.59 -21.82
CA SER A 590 -17.07 -17.13 -20.73
C SER A 590 -16.74 -15.64 -20.82
N GLY A 591 -17.34 -14.87 -21.73
CA GLY A 591 -16.97 -13.51 -22.07
C GLY A 591 -17.77 -12.43 -21.33
N ILE A 592 -17.22 -11.22 -21.29
CA ILE A 592 -17.82 -10.05 -20.62
C ILE A 592 -19.25 -9.77 -21.12
N GLY A 593 -19.50 -9.97 -22.42
CA GLY A 593 -20.82 -9.76 -23.01
C GLY A 593 -21.90 -10.70 -22.47
N ALA A 594 -21.53 -11.96 -22.21
CA ALA A 594 -22.45 -12.97 -21.68
C ALA A 594 -22.77 -12.72 -20.21
N ASP A 595 -21.77 -12.31 -19.42
CA ASP A 595 -21.94 -11.92 -18.02
C ASP A 595 -22.81 -10.67 -17.86
N LEU A 596 -22.66 -9.69 -18.76
CA LEU A 596 -23.38 -8.43 -18.73
C LEU A 596 -24.86 -8.56 -19.12
N LEU A 597 -25.14 -9.24 -20.23
CA LEU A 597 -26.48 -9.26 -20.84
C LEU A 597 -27.27 -10.53 -20.54
N GLY A 598 -26.63 -11.57 -20.01
CA GLY A 598 -27.22 -12.90 -19.83
C GLY A 598 -27.43 -13.63 -21.16
N THR A 599 -27.80 -14.91 -21.07
CA THR A 599 -27.94 -15.81 -22.24
C THR A 599 -29.09 -15.42 -23.18
N ASP A 600 -30.05 -14.63 -22.71
CA ASP A 600 -31.20 -14.17 -23.50
C ASP A 600 -30.93 -12.84 -24.20
N GLY A 601 -29.91 -12.08 -23.77
CA GLY A 601 -29.53 -10.77 -24.30
C GLY A 601 -28.35 -10.79 -25.27
N CYS A 602 -27.75 -11.95 -25.55
CA CYS A 602 -26.63 -12.10 -26.49
C CYS A 602 -26.62 -13.48 -27.14
N VAL A 603 -25.85 -13.64 -28.23
CA VAL A 603 -25.52 -14.96 -28.78
C VAL A 603 -24.18 -15.40 -28.20
N ALA A 604 -24.24 -16.28 -27.20
CA ALA A 604 -23.07 -16.82 -26.51
C ALA A 604 -22.54 -18.10 -27.20
N LEU A 605 -21.28 -18.08 -27.63
CA LEU A 605 -20.60 -19.20 -28.28
C LEU A 605 -19.89 -20.09 -27.24
N PRO A 606 -20.01 -21.43 -27.32
CA PRO A 606 -19.27 -22.34 -26.44
C PRO A 606 -17.75 -22.18 -26.64
N THR A 607 -16.98 -22.15 -25.54
CA THR A 607 -15.51 -22.16 -25.57
C THR A 607 -14.99 -23.59 -25.53
N ASP A 608 -14.48 -24.09 -26.65
CA ASP A 608 -13.55 -25.22 -26.69
C ASP A 608 -12.18 -24.66 -27.11
N GLU A 609 -11.15 -24.88 -26.30
CA GLU A 609 -9.80 -24.28 -26.43
C GLU A 609 -9.13 -24.56 -27.79
N PHE A 610 -9.64 -25.54 -28.54
CA PHE A 610 -9.11 -25.95 -29.85
C PHE A 610 -9.93 -25.47 -31.06
N ALA A 611 -11.02 -24.71 -30.87
CA ALA A 611 -11.95 -24.35 -31.95
C ALA A 611 -12.53 -22.93 -31.91
N ALA A 612 -12.02 -22.02 -31.07
CA ALA A 612 -12.57 -20.66 -30.96
C ALA A 612 -12.64 -19.93 -32.32
N ASP A 613 -11.56 -19.96 -33.11
CA ASP A 613 -11.50 -19.29 -34.42
C ASP A 613 -12.49 -19.87 -35.45
N THR A 614 -12.65 -21.20 -35.46
CA THR A 614 -13.58 -21.89 -36.38
C THR A 614 -15.04 -21.73 -35.95
N MET A 615 -15.31 -21.58 -34.66
CA MET A 615 -16.65 -21.36 -34.12
C MET A 615 -17.13 -19.92 -34.29
N VAL A 616 -16.27 -18.93 -34.01
CA VAL A 616 -16.57 -17.51 -34.31
C VAL A 616 -16.81 -17.36 -35.82
N ALA A 617 -15.97 -17.97 -36.66
CA ALA A 617 -16.15 -17.96 -38.10
C ALA A 617 -17.46 -18.64 -38.56
N GLY A 618 -17.90 -19.70 -37.88
CA GLY A 618 -19.19 -20.36 -38.14
C GLY A 618 -20.37 -19.47 -37.75
N ALA A 619 -20.34 -18.88 -36.56
CA ALA A 619 -21.42 -18.04 -36.05
C ALA A 619 -21.63 -16.78 -36.89
N ILE A 620 -20.56 -16.05 -37.22
CA ILE A 620 -20.67 -14.84 -38.06
C ILE A 620 -21.14 -15.19 -39.49
N ARG A 621 -20.82 -16.39 -40.00
CA ARG A 621 -21.31 -16.86 -41.30
C ARG A 621 -22.82 -17.12 -41.28
N ASP A 622 -23.32 -17.78 -40.25
CA ASP A 622 -24.73 -18.18 -40.15
C ASP A 622 -25.65 -16.99 -39.79
N LEU A 623 -25.15 -16.02 -39.01
CA LEU A 623 -25.92 -14.87 -38.52
C LEU A 623 -25.91 -13.66 -39.46
N ALA A 624 -25.02 -13.61 -40.46
CA ALA A 624 -24.84 -12.46 -41.34
C ALA A 624 -26.16 -11.95 -41.96
N ASP A 625 -27.08 -12.85 -42.30
CA ASP A 625 -28.33 -12.53 -42.97
C ASP A 625 -29.59 -12.71 -42.08
N ASP A 626 -29.43 -13.07 -40.79
CA ASP A 626 -30.55 -13.34 -39.86
C ASP A 626 -30.99 -12.10 -39.06
N ARG A 627 -31.84 -11.28 -39.68
CA ARG A 627 -32.39 -10.06 -39.05
C ARG A 627 -33.39 -10.33 -37.93
N ALA A 628 -34.13 -11.44 -37.99
CA ALA A 628 -35.16 -11.74 -36.99
C ALA A 628 -34.54 -12.06 -35.63
N THR A 629 -33.43 -12.81 -35.65
CA THR A 629 -32.66 -13.09 -34.43
C THR A 629 -31.97 -11.82 -33.90
N ALA A 630 -31.41 -11.00 -34.80
CA ALA A 630 -30.81 -9.71 -34.44
C ALA A 630 -31.78 -8.79 -33.65
N ASP A 631 -33.00 -8.59 -34.15
CA ASP A 631 -33.98 -7.71 -33.49
C ASP A 631 -34.45 -8.26 -32.14
N LYS A 632 -34.64 -9.57 -32.04
CA LYS A 632 -35.04 -10.24 -30.79
C LYS A 632 -33.96 -10.08 -29.72
N VAL A 633 -32.71 -10.36 -30.06
CA VAL A 633 -31.57 -10.29 -29.12
C VAL A 633 -31.31 -8.84 -28.70
N GLY A 634 -31.33 -7.89 -29.63
CA GLY A 634 -31.12 -6.47 -29.32
C GLY A 634 -32.18 -5.88 -28.38
N SER A 635 -33.45 -6.27 -28.55
CA SER A 635 -34.55 -5.84 -27.68
C SER A 635 -34.45 -6.42 -26.25
N ALA A 636 -34.06 -7.71 -26.14
CA ALA A 636 -33.84 -8.37 -24.86
C ALA A 636 -32.66 -7.75 -24.10
N ALA A 637 -31.55 -7.47 -24.79
CA ALA A 637 -30.37 -6.80 -24.24
C ALA A 637 -30.72 -5.43 -23.63
N ARG A 638 -31.44 -4.60 -24.39
CA ARG A 638 -31.87 -3.26 -23.94
C ARG A 638 -32.71 -3.31 -22.67
N THR A 639 -33.68 -4.22 -22.62
CA THR A 639 -34.59 -4.38 -21.49
C THR A 639 -33.82 -4.76 -20.22
N SER A 640 -32.90 -5.73 -20.34
CA SER A 640 -32.06 -6.19 -19.23
C SER A 640 -31.20 -5.08 -18.62
N VAL A 641 -30.57 -4.24 -19.45
CA VAL A 641 -29.73 -3.11 -19.01
C VAL A 641 -30.55 -2.03 -18.28
N LEU A 642 -31.72 -1.67 -18.80
CA LEU A 642 -32.56 -0.62 -18.19
C LEU A 642 -33.14 -1.05 -16.83
N GLU A 643 -33.43 -2.33 -16.64
CA GLU A 643 -33.92 -2.86 -15.36
C GLU A 643 -32.81 -2.97 -14.31
N SER A 644 -31.64 -3.49 -14.70
CA SER A 644 -30.50 -3.72 -13.79
C SER A 644 -29.85 -2.43 -13.30
N LEU A 645 -29.83 -1.38 -14.13
CA LEU A 645 -29.17 -0.10 -13.84
C LEU A 645 -30.14 1.04 -13.46
N ALA A 646 -31.36 0.72 -13.02
CA ALA A 646 -32.30 1.74 -12.56
C ALA A 646 -31.80 2.48 -11.29
N PRO A 647 -32.07 3.79 -11.11
CA PRO A 647 -31.64 4.58 -9.94
C PRO A 647 -32.04 3.98 -8.58
N ALA A 648 -33.23 3.36 -8.49
CA ALA A 648 -33.69 2.70 -7.27
C ALA A 648 -32.88 1.43 -6.94
N THR A 649 -32.56 0.63 -7.96
CA THR A 649 -31.77 -0.60 -7.83
C THR A 649 -30.33 -0.30 -7.41
N THR A 650 -29.73 0.70 -8.06
CA THR A 650 -28.35 1.15 -7.80
C THR A 650 -28.21 1.85 -6.44
N GLY A 651 -29.17 2.70 -6.06
CA GLY A 651 -29.19 3.34 -4.74
C GLY A 651 -29.29 2.35 -3.57
N ALA A 652 -30.06 1.27 -3.73
CA ALA A 652 -30.13 0.20 -2.73
C ALA A 652 -28.80 -0.57 -2.57
N ALA A 653 -28.02 -0.72 -3.65
CA ALA A 653 -26.71 -1.35 -3.61
C ALA A 653 -25.68 -0.45 -2.89
N VAL A 654 -25.64 0.85 -3.21
CA VAL A 654 -24.78 1.85 -2.54
C VAL A 654 -25.06 1.88 -1.04
N ARG A 655 -26.34 1.91 -0.63
CA ARG A 655 -26.73 1.93 0.78
C ARG A 655 -26.13 0.77 1.58
N ARG A 656 -26.34 -0.47 1.11
CA ARG A 656 -25.85 -1.68 1.81
C ARG A 656 -24.34 -1.64 2.01
N ARG A 657 -23.63 -1.10 1.03
CA ARG A 657 -22.17 -1.03 1.01
C ARG A 657 -21.63 0.03 1.97
N VAL A 658 -22.20 1.24 1.96
CA VAL A 658 -21.86 2.31 2.93
C VAL A 658 -22.13 1.86 4.37
N GLU A 659 -23.23 1.16 4.62
CA GLU A 659 -23.57 0.64 5.96
C GLU A 659 -22.53 -0.39 6.46
N LEU A 660 -21.94 -1.20 5.57
CA LEU A 660 -20.88 -2.16 5.91
C LEU A 660 -19.55 -1.46 6.18
N ALA A 661 -19.15 -0.53 5.30
CA ALA A 661 -17.96 0.29 5.44
C ALA A 661 -17.94 1.05 6.78
N TYR A 662 -19.05 1.71 7.13
CA TYR A 662 -19.17 2.41 8.41
C TYR A 662 -18.96 1.49 9.63
N ARG A 663 -19.50 0.26 9.60
CA ARG A 663 -19.33 -0.72 10.68
C ARG A 663 -17.88 -1.19 10.79
N GLY A 664 -17.21 -1.43 9.65
CA GLY A 664 -15.81 -1.84 9.59
C GLY A 664 -14.87 -0.77 10.14
N TRP A 665 -15.02 0.47 9.66
CA TRP A 665 -14.28 1.64 10.15
C TRP A 665 -14.37 1.82 11.67
N ARG A 666 -15.60 1.73 12.20
CA ARG A 666 -15.84 1.87 13.65
C ARG A 666 -15.19 0.75 14.46
N ALA A 667 -15.12 -0.47 13.92
CA ALA A 667 -14.44 -1.60 14.55
C ALA A 667 -12.90 -1.47 14.48
N GLY A 668 -12.35 -1.01 13.36
CA GLY A 668 -10.91 -0.82 13.16
C GLY A 668 -10.32 0.26 14.07
N ARG A 669 -11.03 1.38 14.28
CA ARG A 669 -10.61 2.44 15.21
C ARG A 669 -10.53 1.96 16.66
N ALA A 670 -11.40 1.00 17.04
CA ALA A 670 -11.33 0.36 18.36
C ALA A 670 -10.12 -0.58 18.51
N LEU A 671 -9.60 -1.12 17.40
CA LEU A 671 -8.46 -2.04 17.39
C LEU A 671 -7.11 -1.32 17.28
N ALA A 672 -7.01 -0.25 16.48
CA ALA A 672 -5.79 0.52 16.29
C ALA A 672 -5.31 1.21 17.58
N GLY A 673 -6.26 1.61 18.44
CA GLY A 673 -5.93 2.11 19.79
C GLY A 673 -5.31 1.06 20.73
N ALA A 674 -5.31 -0.23 20.36
CA ALA A 674 -4.73 -1.32 21.16
C ALA A 674 -3.34 -1.77 20.67
N THR A 675 -2.88 -1.34 19.49
CA THR A 675 -1.63 -1.78 18.86
C THR A 675 -0.44 -0.83 19.04
N GLU A 676 -0.63 0.36 19.61
CA GLU A 676 0.46 1.33 19.86
C GLU A 676 1.31 1.04 21.13
N ASP A 677 0.92 0.07 21.96
CA ASP A 677 1.65 -0.29 23.18
C ASP A 677 2.48 -1.58 23.03
N ASP A 678 3.77 -1.52 23.41
CA ASP A 678 4.75 -2.64 23.42
C ASP A 678 4.14 -3.89 24.12
N PRO A 679 3.83 -4.96 23.37
CA PRO A 679 3.14 -6.13 23.91
C PRO A 679 3.97 -6.93 24.94
N LEU A 680 5.28 -6.66 25.05
CA LEU A 680 6.19 -7.33 25.98
C LEU A 680 6.48 -6.51 27.25
N ARG A 681 5.97 -5.27 27.34
CA ARG A 681 6.24 -4.37 28.47
C ARG A 681 5.75 -4.94 29.80
N ALA A 682 4.57 -5.55 29.82
CA ALA A 682 4.01 -6.21 31.00
C ALA A 682 4.85 -7.43 31.45
N LEU A 683 5.39 -8.19 30.49
CA LEU A 683 6.23 -9.36 30.76
C LEU A 683 7.60 -8.95 31.32
N ARG A 684 8.20 -7.88 30.77
CA ARG A 684 9.45 -7.29 31.25
C ARG A 684 9.29 -6.68 32.64
N ALA A 685 8.17 -6.00 32.91
CA ALA A 685 7.84 -5.48 34.23
C ALA A 685 7.68 -6.60 35.28
N ALA A 686 7.04 -7.72 34.93
CA ALA A 686 6.90 -8.89 35.79
C ALA A 686 8.25 -9.55 36.15
N ARG A 687 9.21 -9.59 35.20
CA ARG A 687 10.58 -10.07 35.45
C ARG A 687 11.34 -9.19 36.44
N HIS A 688 11.19 -7.86 36.35
CA HIS A 688 11.78 -6.93 37.31
C HIS A 688 11.19 -7.06 38.72
N ALA A 689 9.91 -7.45 38.83
CA ALA A 689 9.27 -7.73 40.13
C ALA A 689 9.76 -9.06 40.75
N LEU A 690 9.97 -10.09 39.94
CA LEU A 690 10.44 -11.42 40.36
C LEU A 690 11.90 -11.44 40.87
N LEU A 691 12.74 -10.48 40.46
CA LEU A 691 14.15 -10.38 40.86
C LEU A 691 14.38 -9.62 42.18
N ARG A 692 13.34 -9.09 42.84
CA ARG A 692 13.48 -8.46 44.16
C ARG A 692 13.69 -9.52 45.24
N ARG A 693 14.89 -9.56 45.83
CA ARG A 693 15.13 -10.36 47.04
C ARG A 693 14.42 -9.72 48.23
N PRO A 694 13.65 -10.47 49.03
CA PRO A 694 13.07 -9.95 50.27
C PRO A 694 14.18 -9.63 51.28
N ASP A 695 14.23 -8.37 51.71
CA ASP A 695 15.19 -7.87 52.68
C ASP A 695 14.85 -8.38 54.09
N ALA A 696 15.77 -9.10 54.72
CA ALA A 696 15.49 -9.87 55.94
C ALA A 696 15.75 -9.10 57.24
N ASP A 697 16.26 -7.87 57.17
CA ASP A 697 16.78 -7.13 58.34
C ASP A 697 15.88 -5.97 58.82
N VAL A 698 14.59 -5.96 58.49
CA VAL A 698 13.65 -5.00 59.10
C VAL A 698 13.27 -5.45 60.52
N GLY A 699 13.58 -4.61 61.51
CA GLY A 699 13.52 -4.91 62.94
C GLY A 699 12.13 -5.19 63.51
N HIS A 700 12.05 -6.09 64.50
CA HIS A 700 10.82 -6.41 65.24
C HIS A 700 11.12 -6.71 66.72
N ARG A 701 10.11 -6.51 67.57
CA ARG A 701 10.18 -6.55 69.05
C ARG A 701 10.05 -7.95 69.68
N ILE A 702 10.20 -9.05 68.93
CA ILE A 702 10.02 -10.42 69.46
C ILE A 702 11.37 -11.15 69.52
N PRO A 703 11.88 -11.53 70.70
CA PRO A 703 13.14 -12.26 70.80
C PRO A 703 12.96 -13.70 70.25
N MET A 704 13.81 -14.07 69.28
CA MET A 704 13.94 -15.37 68.56
C MET A 704 13.33 -15.49 67.15
N ALA A 705 12.60 -14.51 66.62
CA ALA A 705 12.07 -14.60 65.25
C ALA A 705 13.13 -14.59 64.09
N PRO A 706 14.35 -14.02 64.22
CA PRO A 706 15.37 -14.12 63.16
C PRO A 706 15.91 -15.54 62.94
N GLN A 707 15.94 -16.38 63.98
CA GLN A 707 16.46 -17.75 63.88
C GLN A 707 15.43 -18.71 63.27
N LEU A 708 14.14 -18.52 63.59
CA LEU A 708 13.03 -19.21 62.95
C LEU A 708 12.90 -18.83 61.46
N ARG A 709 13.06 -17.54 61.11
CA ARG A 709 13.07 -17.08 59.71
C ARG A 709 14.25 -17.66 58.93
N ARG A 710 15.46 -17.71 59.50
CA ARG A 710 16.62 -18.33 58.83
C ARG A 710 16.46 -19.85 58.66
N ALA A 711 15.79 -20.54 59.57
CA ALA A 711 15.51 -21.97 59.43
C ALA A 711 14.45 -22.25 58.36
N VAL A 712 13.36 -21.47 58.36
CA VAL A 712 12.28 -21.56 57.35
C VAL A 712 12.76 -21.12 55.96
N LEU A 713 13.56 -20.05 55.88
CA LEU A 713 14.16 -19.60 54.62
C LEU A 713 15.22 -20.56 54.09
N ARG A 714 15.95 -21.28 54.94
CA ARG A 714 16.95 -22.28 54.47
C ARG A 714 16.29 -23.55 53.89
N VAL A 715 15.08 -23.88 54.35
CA VAL A 715 14.24 -24.93 53.77
C VAL A 715 13.53 -24.45 52.50
N LEU A 716 13.09 -23.18 52.46
CA LEU A 716 12.49 -22.57 51.27
C LEU A 716 13.49 -22.25 50.17
N ASN A 717 14.76 -21.95 50.47
CA ASN A 717 15.76 -21.55 49.47
C ASN A 717 16.08 -22.65 48.43
N HIS A 718 15.85 -23.92 48.79
CA HIS A 718 15.97 -25.04 47.85
C HIS A 718 14.75 -25.15 46.91
N TYR A 719 13.56 -24.77 47.39
CA TYR A 719 12.35 -24.65 46.58
C TYR A 719 12.36 -23.37 45.72
N ASP A 720 12.82 -22.24 46.27
CA ASP A 720 12.93 -20.96 45.56
C ASP A 720 13.98 -21.02 44.46
N SER A 721 15.17 -21.58 44.69
CA SER A 721 16.17 -21.68 43.62
C SER A 721 15.69 -22.54 42.44
N HIS A 722 14.91 -23.60 42.71
CA HIS A 722 14.35 -24.44 41.67
C HIS A 722 13.14 -23.78 40.99
N LEU A 723 12.26 -23.10 41.73
CA LEU A 723 11.13 -22.34 41.19
C LEU A 723 11.59 -21.13 40.39
N THR A 724 12.56 -20.35 40.87
CA THR A 724 13.12 -19.22 40.13
C THR A 724 13.91 -19.70 38.90
N SER A 725 14.60 -20.85 38.96
CA SER A 725 15.25 -21.44 37.77
C SER A 725 14.24 -21.95 36.73
N VAL A 726 13.13 -22.54 37.17
CA VAL A 726 12.05 -23.02 36.29
C VAL A 726 11.25 -21.85 35.72
N LEU A 727 10.95 -20.83 36.54
CA LEU A 727 10.31 -19.59 36.11
C LEU A 727 11.21 -18.79 35.16
N ASN A 728 12.51 -18.74 35.39
CA ASN A 728 13.44 -18.12 34.44
C ASN A 728 13.51 -18.91 33.13
N SER A 729 13.57 -20.25 33.17
CA SER A 729 13.54 -21.06 31.92
C SER A 729 12.19 -20.96 31.18
N LEU A 730 11.08 -20.82 31.90
CA LEU A 730 9.75 -20.61 31.33
C LEU A 730 9.58 -19.20 30.77
N ILE A 731 10.04 -18.18 31.48
CA ILE A 731 10.01 -16.78 31.01
C ILE A 731 10.96 -16.63 29.81
N ASP A 732 12.17 -17.20 29.84
CA ASP A 732 13.10 -17.20 28.71
C ASP A 732 12.57 -18.02 27.52
N GLY A 733 11.76 -19.05 27.78
CA GLY A 733 11.07 -19.83 26.77
C GLY A 733 9.90 -19.07 26.14
N ILE A 734 9.12 -18.36 26.95
CA ILE A 734 7.99 -17.52 26.52
C ILE A 734 8.52 -16.27 25.82
N GLU A 735 9.58 -15.63 26.30
CA GLU A 735 10.20 -14.46 25.69
C GLU A 735 10.87 -14.83 24.36
N ARG A 736 11.53 -16.00 24.25
CA ARG A 736 12.01 -16.50 22.95
C ARG A 736 10.89 -16.89 22.01
N THR A 737 9.82 -17.50 22.51
CA THR A 737 8.68 -17.88 21.65
C THR A 737 7.89 -16.65 21.21
N ALA A 738 7.75 -15.64 22.07
CA ALA A 738 7.10 -14.37 21.77
C ALA A 738 7.97 -13.48 20.90
N ALA A 739 9.28 -13.46 21.11
CA ALA A 739 10.24 -12.80 20.20
C ALA A 739 10.28 -13.51 18.85
N ASP A 740 10.28 -14.85 18.79
CA ASP A 740 10.15 -15.60 17.53
C ASP A 740 8.78 -15.38 16.88
N LEU A 741 7.70 -15.20 17.66
CA LEU A 741 6.37 -14.92 17.14
C LEU A 741 6.26 -13.49 16.61
N VAL A 742 6.83 -12.52 17.31
CA VAL A 742 6.90 -11.10 16.91
C VAL A 742 7.87 -10.94 15.73
N GLU A 743 9.00 -11.65 15.70
CA GLU A 743 9.92 -11.67 14.55
C GLU A 743 9.28 -12.42 13.37
N ARG A 744 8.45 -13.44 13.60
CA ARG A 744 7.62 -14.07 12.55
C ARG A 744 6.47 -13.17 12.12
N GLN A 745 5.86 -12.40 13.02
CA GLN A 745 4.80 -11.45 12.71
C GLN A 745 5.36 -10.25 11.96
N GLU A 746 6.52 -9.74 12.36
CA GLU A 746 7.27 -8.70 11.65
C GLU A 746 7.73 -9.25 10.31
N LYS A 747 8.26 -10.47 10.21
CA LYS A 747 8.55 -11.11 8.90
C LYS A 747 7.30 -11.30 8.04
N LEU A 748 6.13 -11.58 8.64
CA LEU A 748 4.83 -11.68 7.98
C LEU A 748 4.15 -10.31 7.73
N ALA A 749 4.61 -9.24 8.35
CA ALA A 749 4.09 -7.88 8.20
C ALA A 749 4.99 -7.03 7.28
N THR A 750 6.30 -7.30 7.25
CA THR A 750 7.25 -6.79 6.25
C THR A 750 7.17 -7.56 4.93
N ALA A 751 6.65 -8.79 4.94
CA ALA A 751 6.21 -9.47 3.73
C ALA A 751 4.72 -9.12 3.52
N GLY A 752 4.47 -8.08 2.71
CA GLY A 752 3.15 -7.51 2.46
C GLY A 752 2.05 -8.56 2.27
N ALA A 753 0.91 -8.32 2.92
CA ALA A 753 -0.26 -9.17 2.85
C ALA A 753 -0.80 -9.28 1.41
N GLY A 754 -0.57 -10.44 0.79
CA GLY A 754 -1.09 -10.76 -0.53
C GLY A 754 -0.59 -12.11 -1.03
N HIS A 755 -0.99 -13.19 -0.34
CA HIS A 755 -0.88 -14.59 -0.76
C HIS A 755 0.30 -14.94 -1.66
N ASP A 756 1.44 -15.28 -1.05
CA ASP A 756 2.40 -16.13 -1.72
C ASP A 756 1.83 -17.56 -1.74
N LEU A 757 0.85 -17.75 -2.64
CA LEU A 757 0.22 -19.02 -2.96
C LEU A 757 1.27 -19.99 -3.50
N ASP A 758 2.42 -19.51 -3.98
CA ASP A 758 3.56 -20.32 -4.42
C ASP A 758 4.51 -20.68 -3.28
N LEU A 759 4.68 -19.88 -2.23
CA LEU A 759 5.32 -20.33 -0.98
C LEU A 759 4.40 -21.26 -0.18
N LEU A 760 3.09 -20.98 -0.13
CA LEU A 760 2.11 -21.88 0.47
C LEU A 760 1.95 -23.15 -0.35
N ARG A 761 2.08 -23.12 -1.69
CA ARG A 761 2.08 -24.30 -2.57
C ARG A 761 3.43 -24.99 -2.59
N ALA A 762 4.55 -24.30 -2.39
CA ALA A 762 5.85 -24.93 -2.17
C ALA A 762 5.90 -25.58 -0.79
N ASP A 763 5.32 -24.97 0.26
CA ASP A 763 5.16 -25.60 1.57
C ASP A 763 4.09 -26.70 1.54
N LEU A 764 3.00 -26.55 0.77
CA LEU A 764 1.99 -27.59 0.59
C LEU A 764 2.55 -28.72 -0.27
N ASP A 765 3.35 -28.46 -1.29
CA ASP A 765 4.05 -29.45 -2.11
C ASP A 765 5.17 -30.09 -1.31
N LEU A 766 5.87 -29.38 -0.43
CA LEU A 766 6.85 -29.96 0.51
C LEU A 766 6.16 -30.79 1.60
N VAL A 767 4.96 -30.40 2.03
CA VAL A 767 4.10 -31.14 3.00
C VAL A 767 3.37 -32.30 2.32
N VAL A 768 3.06 -32.22 1.03
CA VAL A 768 2.47 -33.28 0.19
C VAL A 768 3.56 -34.22 -0.31
N GLU A 769 4.79 -33.76 -0.52
CA GLU A 769 5.96 -34.56 -0.85
C GLU A 769 6.51 -35.25 0.40
N ARG A 770 6.59 -34.55 1.56
CA ARG A 770 6.81 -35.21 2.86
C ARG A 770 5.64 -36.10 3.25
N GLY A 771 4.41 -35.70 2.94
CA GLY A 771 3.18 -36.44 3.18
C GLY A 771 3.07 -37.68 2.32
N SER A 772 3.55 -37.64 1.08
CA SER A 772 3.62 -38.79 0.16
C SER A 772 4.83 -39.67 0.45
N HIS A 773 5.93 -39.12 0.98
CA HIS A 773 7.07 -39.89 1.49
C HIS A 773 6.73 -40.60 2.82
N LEU A 774 5.96 -39.95 3.69
CA LEU A 774 5.38 -40.54 4.91
C LEU A 774 4.23 -41.49 4.58
N ALA A 775 3.40 -41.20 3.57
CA ALA A 775 2.36 -42.12 3.09
C ALA A 775 2.98 -43.34 2.40
N LYS A 776 4.12 -43.21 1.71
CA LYS A 776 4.91 -44.36 1.22
C LYS A 776 5.50 -45.18 2.38
N GLN A 777 5.95 -44.55 3.47
CA GLN A 777 6.42 -45.26 4.68
C GLN A 777 5.27 -45.90 5.48
N VAL A 778 4.12 -45.24 5.58
CA VAL A 778 2.90 -45.78 6.23
C VAL A 778 2.28 -46.87 5.36
N SER A 779 2.34 -46.73 4.03
CA SER A 779 1.91 -47.76 3.07
C SER A 779 2.86 -48.95 3.07
N SER A 780 4.19 -48.76 3.18
CA SER A 780 5.13 -49.89 3.30
C SER A 780 4.96 -50.63 4.62
N THR A 781 4.68 -49.90 5.71
CA THR A 781 4.38 -50.49 7.02
C THR A 781 3.00 -51.16 7.03
N GLY A 782 2.03 -50.57 6.31
CA GLY A 782 0.68 -51.13 6.09
C GLY A 782 0.70 -52.39 5.22
N GLU A 783 1.53 -52.43 4.17
CA GLU A 783 1.80 -53.61 3.37
C GLU A 783 2.50 -54.71 4.18
N GLU A 784 3.40 -54.34 5.10
CA GLU A 784 4.06 -55.29 5.99
C GLU A 784 3.07 -55.88 7.03
N VAL A 785 2.16 -55.06 7.56
CA VAL A 785 1.04 -55.50 8.43
C VAL A 785 0.02 -56.36 7.67
N LEU A 786 -0.29 -56.02 6.41
CA LEU A 786 -1.14 -56.82 5.53
C LEU A 786 -0.50 -58.16 5.15
N ARG A 787 0.81 -58.19 4.87
CA ARG A 787 1.58 -59.41 4.63
C ARG A 787 1.58 -60.32 5.86
N LEU A 788 1.83 -59.75 7.04
CA LEU A 788 1.80 -60.48 8.31
C LEU A 788 0.39 -60.99 8.66
N ARG A 789 -0.68 -60.21 8.41
CA ARG A 789 -2.07 -60.69 8.53
C ARG A 789 -2.37 -61.82 7.53
N GLY A 790 -1.84 -61.74 6.31
CA GLY A 790 -1.92 -62.81 5.32
C GLY A 790 -1.23 -64.10 5.77
N GLU A 791 -0.06 -64.01 6.41
CA GLU A 791 0.66 -65.15 6.99
C GLU A 791 -0.10 -65.77 8.18
N VAL A 792 -0.73 -64.94 9.04
CA VAL A 792 -1.59 -65.41 10.15
C VAL A 792 -2.84 -66.12 9.64
N VAL A 793 -3.48 -65.60 8.59
CA VAL A 793 -4.67 -66.24 7.99
C VAL A 793 -4.29 -67.55 7.30
N SER A 794 -3.17 -67.58 6.57
CA SER A 794 -2.61 -68.79 5.96
C SER A 794 -2.26 -69.86 7.01
N GLY A 795 -1.60 -69.47 8.10
CA GLY A 795 -1.26 -70.34 9.22
C GLY A 795 -2.49 -70.87 9.97
N SER A 796 -3.51 -70.03 10.19
CA SER A 796 -4.77 -70.45 10.81
C SER A 796 -5.55 -71.44 9.94
N ARG A 797 -5.47 -71.29 8.61
CA ARG A 797 -6.06 -72.24 7.65
C ARG A 797 -5.31 -73.57 7.65
N ALA A 798 -3.98 -73.56 7.71
CA ALA A 798 -3.16 -74.77 7.85
C ALA A 798 -3.42 -75.51 9.18
N VAL A 799 -3.62 -74.78 10.28
CA VAL A 799 -4.02 -75.35 11.58
C VAL A 799 -5.42 -75.97 11.52
N LYS A 800 -6.37 -75.33 10.82
CA LYS A 800 -7.71 -75.89 10.59
C LYS A 800 -7.70 -77.13 9.69
N GLU A 801 -6.86 -77.17 8.66
CA GLU A 801 -6.71 -78.35 7.78
C GLU A 801 -6.02 -79.51 8.51
N LEU A 802 -5.02 -79.25 9.35
CA LEU A 802 -4.44 -80.28 10.23
C LEU A 802 -5.46 -80.77 11.28
N ALA A 803 -6.27 -79.88 11.85
CA ALA A 803 -7.30 -80.24 12.82
C ALA A 803 -8.53 -80.95 12.20
N ALA A 804 -8.75 -80.81 10.89
CA ALA A 804 -9.87 -81.43 10.16
C ALA A 804 -9.55 -82.83 9.60
N ARG A 805 -8.31 -83.32 9.74
CA ARG A 805 -7.99 -84.72 9.46
C ARG A 805 -8.57 -85.62 10.57
N PRO A 806 -9.33 -86.67 10.24
CA PRO A 806 -9.86 -87.59 11.24
C PRO A 806 -8.73 -88.46 11.79
N VAL A 807 -8.26 -88.16 12.99
CA VAL A 807 -7.19 -88.94 13.63
C VAL A 807 -7.79 -90.07 14.46
N VAL A 808 -7.56 -91.28 13.97
CA VAL A 808 -7.55 -92.54 14.73
C VAL A 808 -6.21 -92.58 15.48
N VAL A 809 -6.24 -92.63 16.81
CA VAL A 809 -5.08 -92.67 17.74
C VAL A 809 -4.27 -93.97 17.55
N PRO A 810 -2.94 -94.10 17.85
CA PRO A 810 -1.94 -93.16 18.44
C PRO A 810 -0.57 -93.06 17.72
N GLU A 811 0.11 -91.89 17.72
CA GLU A 811 1.58 -91.76 17.82
C GLU A 811 1.97 -90.33 18.30
N PRO A 812 3.12 -90.13 19.00
CA PRO A 812 3.41 -88.88 19.71
C PRO A 812 4.00 -87.75 18.85
N VAL A 813 4.13 -87.94 17.53
CA VAL A 813 4.87 -87.00 16.65
C VAL A 813 4.01 -85.83 16.13
N GLU A 814 2.69 -85.99 16.04
CA GLU A 814 1.78 -84.95 15.49
C GLU A 814 1.52 -83.79 16.47
N SER A 815 1.75 -83.98 17.77
CA SER A 815 1.58 -82.94 18.80
C SER A 815 2.62 -81.82 18.68
N ASP A 816 3.85 -82.15 18.28
CA ASP A 816 4.96 -81.20 18.31
C ASP A 816 4.94 -80.23 17.13
N GLN A 817 4.48 -80.68 15.96
CA GLN A 817 4.30 -79.81 14.80
C GLN A 817 3.11 -78.85 14.99
N LEU A 818 1.99 -79.34 15.53
CA LEU A 818 0.85 -78.48 15.86
C LEU A 818 1.25 -77.43 16.89
N ARG A 819 2.00 -77.83 17.93
CA ARG A 819 2.53 -76.93 18.96
C ARG A 819 3.46 -75.86 18.37
N THR A 820 4.40 -76.25 17.50
CA THR A 820 5.35 -75.32 16.87
C THR A 820 4.64 -74.28 15.99
N VAL A 821 3.64 -74.69 15.21
CA VAL A 821 2.85 -73.75 14.38
C VAL A 821 1.96 -72.84 15.24
N THR A 822 1.42 -73.36 16.35
CA THR A 822 0.62 -72.55 17.28
C THR A 822 1.48 -71.53 18.04
N GLU A 823 2.69 -71.91 18.45
CA GLU A 823 3.67 -71.03 19.08
C GLU A 823 4.17 -69.94 18.10
N ALA A 824 4.42 -70.30 16.83
CA ALA A 824 4.80 -69.35 15.78
C ALA A 824 3.66 -68.36 15.45
N LEU A 825 2.40 -68.83 15.42
CA LEU A 825 1.23 -67.98 15.20
C LEU A 825 1.02 -67.00 16.37
N ALA A 826 1.20 -67.47 17.61
CA ALA A 826 1.14 -66.63 18.80
C ALA A 826 2.27 -65.58 18.81
N ALA A 827 3.47 -65.94 18.37
CA ALA A 827 4.60 -65.00 18.25
C ALA A 827 4.38 -63.93 17.17
N SER A 828 3.80 -64.30 16.02
CA SER A 828 3.43 -63.34 14.97
C SER A 828 2.27 -62.45 15.39
N GLN A 829 1.26 -62.98 16.09
CA GLN A 829 0.16 -62.19 16.65
C GLN A 829 0.68 -61.15 17.66
N ALA A 830 1.56 -61.56 18.57
CA ALA A 830 2.17 -60.66 19.55
C ALA A 830 3.04 -59.56 18.90
N ARG A 831 3.68 -59.85 17.76
CA ARG A 831 4.44 -58.85 16.99
C ARG A 831 3.53 -57.83 16.30
N ILE A 832 2.39 -58.26 15.77
CA ILE A 832 1.38 -57.36 15.19
C ILE A 832 0.81 -56.46 16.28
N ASP A 833 0.45 -57.01 17.44
CA ASP A 833 -0.08 -56.25 18.57
C ASP A 833 0.94 -55.22 19.09
N ALA A 834 2.23 -55.59 19.15
CA ALA A 834 3.30 -54.68 19.54
C ALA A 834 3.55 -53.55 18.52
N LEU A 835 3.40 -53.82 17.22
CA LEU A 835 3.51 -52.82 16.16
C LEU A 835 2.30 -51.87 16.14
N GLU A 836 1.07 -52.40 16.29
CA GLU A 836 -0.15 -51.59 16.43
C GLU A 836 -0.09 -50.71 17.69
N ALA A 837 0.40 -51.24 18.82
CA ALA A 837 0.60 -50.45 20.05
C ALA A 837 1.63 -49.32 19.86
N LYS A 838 2.72 -49.57 19.12
CA LYS A 838 3.76 -48.57 18.84
C LYS A 838 3.29 -47.47 17.88
N LEU A 839 2.42 -47.81 16.95
CA LEU A 839 1.81 -46.87 15.98
C LEU A 839 0.74 -46.00 16.66
N THR A 840 -0.07 -46.61 17.55
CA THR A 840 -1.05 -45.91 18.38
C THR A 840 -0.39 -44.98 19.39
N SER A 841 0.74 -45.40 19.98
CA SER A 841 1.56 -44.58 20.88
C SER A 841 2.15 -43.34 20.19
N ARG A 842 2.66 -43.46 18.96
CA ARG A 842 3.24 -42.32 18.23
C ARG A 842 2.18 -41.33 17.72
N LEU A 843 1.01 -41.82 17.31
CA LEU A 843 -0.13 -40.95 16.97
C LEU A 843 -0.67 -40.25 18.21
N SER A 844 -0.75 -40.95 19.35
CA SER A 844 -1.14 -40.39 20.64
C SER A 844 -0.13 -39.37 21.17
N GLU A 845 1.18 -39.55 21.00
CA GLU A 845 2.20 -38.55 21.39
C GLU A 845 2.17 -37.29 20.52
N ARG A 846 1.89 -37.40 19.21
CA ARG A 846 1.75 -36.25 18.30
C ARG A 846 0.47 -35.47 18.59
N ASP A 847 -0.64 -36.17 18.73
CA ASP A 847 -1.92 -35.55 19.05
C ASP A 847 -1.88 -34.99 20.48
N SER A 848 -1.15 -35.61 21.42
CA SER A 848 -0.94 -35.05 22.76
C SER A 848 0.00 -33.83 22.76
N LYS A 849 1.02 -33.74 21.91
CA LYS A 849 1.90 -32.54 21.86
C LYS A 849 1.22 -31.34 21.19
N VAL A 850 0.47 -31.56 20.11
CA VAL A 850 -0.27 -30.51 19.39
C VAL A 850 -1.56 -30.15 20.13
N ALA A 851 -2.22 -31.13 20.77
CA ALA A 851 -3.30 -30.84 21.70
C ALA A 851 -2.75 -30.17 22.95
N LEU A 852 -1.72 -30.61 23.66
CA LEU A 852 -1.28 -29.92 24.89
C LEU A 852 -0.77 -28.48 24.66
N SER A 853 -0.13 -28.14 23.54
CA SER A 853 0.29 -26.74 23.30
C SER A 853 -0.89 -25.83 22.96
N THR A 854 -1.84 -26.32 22.16
CA THR A 854 -3.02 -25.57 21.73
C THR A 854 -4.10 -25.56 22.81
N TRP A 855 -4.29 -26.68 23.50
CA TRP A 855 -5.19 -26.90 24.63
C TRP A 855 -4.65 -26.25 25.90
N SER A 856 -3.35 -26.20 26.20
CA SER A 856 -2.87 -25.45 27.38
C SER A 856 -3.00 -23.94 27.19
N ALA A 857 -2.83 -23.42 25.97
CA ALA A 857 -2.99 -21.99 25.68
C ALA A 857 -4.47 -21.59 25.60
N ASP A 858 -5.30 -22.37 24.91
CA ASP A 858 -6.74 -22.17 24.79
C ASP A 858 -7.48 -22.50 26.11
N GLN A 859 -7.03 -23.49 26.88
CA GLN A 859 -7.56 -23.78 28.22
C GLN A 859 -7.00 -22.83 29.28
N ALA A 860 -5.82 -22.23 29.14
CA ALA A 860 -5.41 -21.13 30.04
C ALA A 860 -6.17 -19.84 29.75
N LEU A 861 -6.42 -19.50 28.49
CA LEU A 861 -7.28 -18.37 28.10
C LEU A 861 -8.75 -18.63 28.47
N ARG A 862 -9.28 -19.83 28.20
CA ARG A 862 -10.65 -20.21 28.60
C ARG A 862 -10.79 -20.50 30.09
N ALA A 863 -9.76 -20.94 30.81
CA ALA A 863 -9.81 -21.07 32.26
C ALA A 863 -9.66 -19.72 32.94
N THR A 864 -8.86 -18.79 32.41
CA THR A 864 -8.82 -17.40 32.87
C THR A 864 -10.15 -16.69 32.58
N ASP A 865 -10.74 -16.92 31.41
CA ASP A 865 -12.04 -16.34 31.04
C ASP A 865 -13.23 -17.07 31.74
N ALA A 866 -13.12 -18.37 32.00
CA ALA A 866 -14.08 -19.12 32.81
C ALA A 866 -13.94 -18.80 34.31
N LEU A 867 -12.73 -18.60 34.83
CA LEU A 867 -12.51 -18.07 36.19
C LEU A 867 -13.01 -16.64 36.28
N ARG A 868 -12.76 -15.79 35.27
CA ARG A 868 -13.34 -14.44 35.17
C ARG A 868 -14.88 -14.49 35.19
N ARG A 869 -15.50 -15.35 34.38
CA ARG A 869 -16.96 -15.55 34.35
C ARG A 869 -17.51 -16.22 35.62
N VAL A 870 -16.76 -17.09 36.28
CA VAL A 870 -17.15 -17.76 37.54
C VAL A 870 -17.03 -16.80 38.72
N VAL A 871 -15.96 -16.01 38.80
CA VAL A 871 -15.79 -14.94 39.80
C VAL A 871 -16.86 -13.87 39.62
N VAL A 872 -17.10 -13.42 38.38
CA VAL A 872 -18.19 -12.48 38.06
C VAL A 872 -19.57 -13.08 38.40
N ARG A 873 -19.88 -14.32 38.00
CA ARG A 873 -21.17 -14.98 38.33
C ARG A 873 -21.35 -15.30 39.81
N GLN A 874 -20.28 -15.56 40.54
CA GLN A 874 -20.36 -15.82 41.99
C GLN A 874 -20.56 -14.50 42.75
N HIS A 875 -19.97 -13.39 42.29
CA HIS A 875 -20.27 -12.05 42.81
C HIS A 875 -21.67 -11.56 42.41
N GLU A 876 -22.17 -11.87 41.20
CA GLU A 876 -23.56 -11.56 40.80
C GLU A 876 -24.60 -12.28 41.69
N ARG A 877 -24.25 -13.42 42.29
CA ARG A 877 -25.12 -14.17 43.21
C ARG A 877 -25.17 -13.61 44.63
N VAL A 878 -24.19 -12.79 45.01
CA VAL A 878 -24.05 -12.21 46.35
C VAL A 878 -24.16 -10.70 46.21
N ILE A 879 -25.38 -10.20 46.01
CA ILE A 879 -25.68 -8.78 46.12
C ILE A 879 -26.23 -8.55 47.53
N PRO A 880 -25.51 -7.81 48.40
CA PRO A 880 -26.05 -7.37 49.70
C PRO A 880 -27.38 -6.62 49.48
N GLY A 881 -28.36 -6.83 50.37
CA GLY A 881 -29.71 -6.27 50.22
C GLY A 881 -29.74 -4.75 49.98
N ASP A 882 -28.78 -4.00 50.52
CA ASP A 882 -28.68 -2.55 50.40
C ASP A 882 -28.21 -2.05 49.02
N LEU A 883 -27.69 -2.94 48.17
CA LEU A 883 -27.20 -2.68 46.80
C LEU A 883 -28.15 -3.20 45.71
N ALA A 884 -29.21 -3.95 46.07
CA ALA A 884 -30.14 -4.53 45.11
C ALA A 884 -30.90 -3.47 44.28
N ASP A 885 -31.05 -2.26 44.83
CA ASP A 885 -31.77 -1.16 44.19
C ASP A 885 -30.87 -0.25 43.33
N VAL A 886 -29.54 -0.47 43.28
CA VAL A 886 -28.60 0.34 42.49
C VAL A 886 -28.17 -0.42 41.23
N PRO A 887 -28.62 -0.01 40.02
CA PRO A 887 -28.21 -0.65 38.77
C PRO A 887 -26.69 -0.52 38.60
N SER A 888 -25.97 -1.64 38.63
CA SER A 888 -24.51 -1.66 38.55
C SER A 888 -23.97 -2.81 37.69
N ALA A 889 -22.79 -2.61 37.12
CA ALA A 889 -22.05 -3.59 36.32
C ALA A 889 -20.67 -3.86 36.95
N LEU A 890 -20.21 -5.10 36.87
CA LEU A 890 -18.90 -5.52 37.37
C LEU A 890 -17.81 -5.33 36.32
N VAL A 891 -16.70 -4.71 36.70
CA VAL A 891 -15.51 -4.55 35.87
C VAL A 891 -14.28 -4.96 36.65
N LEU A 892 -13.42 -5.77 36.03
CA LEU A 892 -12.14 -6.20 36.59
C LEU A 892 -11.04 -5.25 36.11
N CYS A 893 -10.28 -4.69 37.05
CA CYS A 893 -9.19 -3.75 36.80
C CYS A 893 -8.00 -4.03 37.72
N ASP A 894 -6.93 -3.25 37.60
CA ASP A 894 -5.70 -3.35 38.41
C ASP A 894 -5.89 -2.96 39.89
N ALA A 895 -6.90 -2.16 40.21
CA ALA A 895 -7.35 -1.91 41.59
C ALA A 895 -8.16 -3.08 42.18
N GLY A 896 -8.54 -4.06 41.36
CA GLY A 896 -9.35 -5.22 41.73
C GLY A 896 -10.70 -5.28 41.01
N LEU A 897 -11.68 -5.95 41.59
CA LEU A 897 -13.03 -6.11 41.03
C LEU A 897 -13.95 -4.99 41.51
N LEU A 898 -14.36 -4.10 40.61
CA LEU A 898 -15.18 -2.93 40.94
C LEU A 898 -16.60 -3.09 40.39
N ARG A 899 -17.59 -2.62 41.14
CA ARG A 899 -18.93 -2.33 40.64
C ARG A 899 -19.05 -0.85 40.30
N LEU A 900 -19.46 -0.58 39.07
CA LEU A 900 -19.77 0.76 38.57
C LEU A 900 -21.27 0.88 38.30
N PRO A 901 -21.85 2.09 38.37
CA PRO A 901 -23.23 2.30 37.92
C PRO A 901 -23.43 1.80 36.48
N ALA A 902 -24.54 1.13 36.20
CA ALA A 902 -24.81 0.56 34.87
C ALA A 902 -24.97 1.62 33.77
N GLN A 903 -25.22 2.87 34.17
CA GLN A 903 -25.35 4.03 33.28
C GLN A 903 -24.02 4.76 33.08
N ASP A 904 -22.95 4.34 33.76
CA ASP A 904 -21.62 4.87 33.55
C ASP A 904 -21.13 4.45 32.16
N ALA A 905 -20.89 5.41 31.28
CA ALA A 905 -20.41 5.16 29.91
C ALA A 905 -18.92 5.47 29.71
N VAL A 906 -18.26 6.04 30.73
CA VAL A 906 -16.90 6.59 30.61
C VAL A 906 -15.91 5.72 31.36
N MET A 907 -16.03 5.63 32.68
CA MET A 907 -15.13 4.80 33.51
C MET A 907 -15.34 3.32 33.22
N SER A 908 -16.58 2.87 33.00
CA SER A 908 -16.89 1.48 32.66
C SER A 908 -16.24 1.06 31.34
N ALA A 909 -16.25 1.95 30.33
CA ALA A 909 -15.68 1.69 29.01
C ALA A 909 -14.15 1.61 29.09
N VAL A 910 -13.51 2.59 29.74
CA VAL A 910 -12.05 2.65 29.89
C VAL A 910 -11.52 1.49 30.72
N LEU A 911 -12.15 1.16 31.85
CA LEU A 911 -11.72 0.03 32.68
C LEU A 911 -11.99 -1.32 32.02
N SER A 912 -13.05 -1.45 31.22
CA SER A 912 -13.34 -2.71 30.50
C SER A 912 -12.37 -2.98 29.35
N SER A 913 -11.84 -1.92 28.72
CA SER A 913 -10.88 -2.06 27.63
C SER A 913 -9.43 -2.13 28.11
N ASN A 914 -9.04 -1.26 29.05
CA ASN A 914 -7.63 -1.02 29.39
C ASN A 914 -7.26 -1.52 30.79
N GLY A 915 -8.26 -1.81 31.65
CA GLY A 915 -8.04 -2.35 32.99
C GLY A 915 -7.37 -1.40 33.99
N VAL A 916 -7.11 -0.14 33.62
CA VAL A 916 -6.45 0.89 34.45
C VAL A 916 -7.17 2.23 34.26
N TRP A 917 -7.34 3.01 35.32
CA TRP A 917 -7.95 4.35 35.29
C TRP A 917 -6.92 5.41 35.65
N GLU A 918 -6.78 6.44 34.80
CA GLU A 918 -5.83 7.55 34.93
C GLU A 918 -4.41 7.12 35.35
N PRO A 919 -3.67 6.36 34.51
CA PRO A 919 -2.40 5.74 34.89
C PRO A 919 -1.37 6.75 35.40
N ASP A 920 -1.25 7.92 34.76
CA ASP A 920 -0.29 8.97 35.16
C ASP A 920 -0.63 9.57 36.53
N VAL A 921 -1.93 9.74 36.83
CA VAL A 921 -2.39 10.21 38.15
C VAL A 921 -2.17 9.13 39.19
N ALA A 922 -2.47 7.88 38.86
CA ALA A 922 -2.29 6.75 39.75
C ALA A 922 -0.80 6.55 40.11
N GLU A 923 0.11 6.64 39.13
CA GLU A 923 1.55 6.56 39.36
C GLU A 923 2.06 7.75 40.19
N LEU A 924 1.59 8.96 39.91
CA LEU A 924 1.97 10.14 40.69
C LEU A 924 1.49 10.01 42.14
N VAL A 925 0.23 9.65 42.39
CA VAL A 925 -0.31 9.39 43.74
C VAL A 925 0.54 8.32 44.44
N ASP A 926 0.80 7.21 43.76
CA ASP A 926 1.58 6.08 44.28
C ASP A 926 3.02 6.47 44.65
N SER A 927 3.59 7.49 44.00
CA SER A 927 4.94 8.03 44.28
C SER A 927 4.97 9.05 45.43
N LEU A 928 3.84 9.70 45.74
CA LEU A 928 3.75 10.82 46.69
C LEU A 928 3.20 10.42 48.07
N ILE A 929 2.58 9.25 48.20
CA ILE A 929 1.99 8.80 49.46
C ILE A 929 3.08 8.50 50.50
N GLU A 930 2.97 9.13 51.66
CA GLU A 930 3.81 8.88 52.83
C GLU A 930 3.13 7.88 53.79
N PRO A 931 3.87 6.98 54.47
CA PRO A 931 3.32 6.15 55.54
C PRO A 931 2.73 7.00 56.69
N ASP A 932 1.72 6.49 57.40
CA ASP A 932 1.06 7.16 58.54
C ASP A 932 0.48 8.56 58.20
N SER A 933 0.04 8.75 56.96
CA SER A 933 -0.54 10.00 56.46
C SER A 933 -1.98 9.85 55.98
N VAL A 934 -2.65 10.99 55.76
CA VAL A 934 -4.00 11.05 55.19
C VAL A 934 -3.91 11.28 53.69
N PHE A 935 -4.54 10.39 52.91
CA PHE A 935 -4.88 10.64 51.49
C PHE A 935 -6.33 11.10 51.40
N LEU A 936 -6.56 12.22 50.71
CA LEU A 936 -7.89 12.78 50.51
C LEU A 936 -8.27 12.73 49.02
N ASP A 937 -9.39 12.08 48.69
CA ASP A 937 -9.92 12.00 47.33
C ASP A 937 -11.29 12.70 47.24
N VAL A 938 -11.35 13.83 46.55
CA VAL A 938 -12.57 14.63 46.37
C VAL A 938 -13.15 14.37 44.99
N GLY A 939 -14.38 13.83 44.94
CA GLY A 939 -14.95 13.28 43.71
C GLY A 939 -14.56 11.82 43.51
N ALA A 940 -14.44 11.05 44.60
CA ALA A 940 -13.94 9.67 44.55
C ALA A 940 -14.85 8.68 43.80
N TYR A 941 -16.12 9.06 43.57
CA TYR A 941 -17.11 8.29 42.82
C TYR A 941 -17.24 6.84 43.32
N VAL A 942 -16.71 5.86 42.58
CA VAL A 942 -16.75 4.42 42.92
C VAL A 942 -15.50 3.90 43.64
N GLY A 943 -14.53 4.77 43.94
CA GLY A 943 -13.41 4.48 44.84
C GLY A 943 -12.17 3.85 44.21
N TYR A 944 -11.93 4.03 42.90
CA TYR A 944 -10.78 3.43 42.21
C TYR A 944 -9.43 3.78 42.89
N HIS A 945 -9.13 5.06 43.06
CA HIS A 945 -7.89 5.49 43.74
C HIS A 945 -7.90 5.15 45.23
N ALA A 946 -9.06 5.26 45.90
CA ALA A 946 -9.20 4.91 47.31
C ALA A 946 -8.73 3.47 47.60
N ILE A 947 -9.12 2.50 46.76
CA ILE A 947 -8.75 1.09 46.93
C ILE A 947 -7.24 0.89 46.72
N ARG A 948 -6.67 1.49 45.67
CA ARG A 948 -5.22 1.42 45.40
C ARG A 948 -4.40 1.96 46.57
N VAL A 949 -4.80 3.12 47.09
CA VAL A 949 -4.10 3.78 48.19
C VAL A 949 -4.27 3.00 49.50
N LEU A 950 -5.47 2.48 49.79
CA LEU A 950 -5.71 1.59 50.93
C LEU A 950 -4.84 0.34 50.88
N GLY A 951 -4.69 -0.28 49.70
CA GLY A 951 -3.82 -1.44 49.51
C GLY A 951 -2.33 -1.14 49.80
N ARG A 952 -1.88 0.08 49.54
CA ARG A 952 -0.49 0.53 49.76
C ARG A 952 -0.22 0.98 51.20
N LEU A 953 -1.12 1.79 51.77
CA LEU A 953 -1.03 2.25 53.16
C LEU A 953 -1.26 1.10 54.14
N GLY A 954 -2.05 0.10 53.75
CA GLY A 954 -2.38 -1.05 54.58
C GLY A 954 -3.09 -0.60 55.86
N THR A 955 -2.51 -0.89 57.02
CA THR A 955 -3.07 -0.48 58.33
C THR A 955 -2.45 0.81 58.90
N SER A 956 -1.48 1.38 58.19
CA SER A 956 -0.75 2.62 58.52
C SER A 956 -1.22 3.78 57.64
N GLY A 957 -1.98 4.71 58.19
CA GLY A 957 -2.57 5.85 57.47
C GLY A 957 -4.10 5.77 57.31
N THR A 958 -4.69 6.81 56.74
CA THR A 958 -6.16 6.94 56.58
C THR A 958 -6.51 7.45 55.19
N VAL A 959 -7.52 6.86 54.56
CA VAL A 959 -8.04 7.31 53.26
C VAL A 959 -9.38 7.98 53.47
N ALA A 960 -9.43 9.30 53.28
CA ALA A 960 -10.66 10.08 53.32
C ALA A 960 -11.17 10.31 51.89
N VAL A 961 -12.44 9.99 51.63
CA VAL A 961 -13.07 10.21 50.34
C VAL A 961 -14.29 11.11 50.51
N VAL A 962 -14.52 12.00 49.54
CA VAL A 962 -15.67 12.90 49.50
C VAL A 962 -16.47 12.59 48.25
N GLU A 963 -17.70 12.11 48.43
CA GLU A 963 -18.60 11.73 47.35
C GLU A 963 -20.03 12.17 47.66
N PRO A 964 -20.61 13.13 46.92
CA PRO A 964 -21.96 13.62 47.17
C PRO A 964 -23.08 12.65 46.76
N GLY A 965 -22.81 11.71 45.84
CA GLY A 965 -23.79 10.75 45.34
C GLY A 965 -23.99 9.57 46.29
N ALA A 966 -25.18 9.45 46.88
CA ALA A 966 -25.50 8.36 47.79
C ALA A 966 -25.35 6.96 47.14
N GLU A 967 -25.71 6.81 45.86
CA GLU A 967 -25.55 5.54 45.13
C GLU A 967 -24.07 5.22 44.84
N ALA A 968 -23.28 6.22 44.44
CA ALA A 968 -21.84 6.08 44.21
C ALA A 968 -21.11 5.74 45.52
N ALA A 969 -21.45 6.40 46.63
CA ALA A 969 -20.88 6.13 47.95
C ALA A 969 -21.20 4.71 48.46
N LYS A 970 -22.39 4.17 48.15
CA LYS A 970 -22.73 2.76 48.44
C LYS A 970 -21.83 1.81 47.64
N LEU A 971 -21.65 2.05 46.34
CA LEU A 971 -20.79 1.25 45.49
C LEU A 971 -19.32 1.35 45.90
N LEU A 972 -18.84 2.53 46.27
CA LEU A 972 -17.48 2.75 46.78
C LEU A 972 -17.19 1.89 48.02
N ARG A 973 -18.08 1.91 49.02
CA ARG A 973 -17.89 1.12 50.25
C ARG A 973 -17.86 -0.38 49.95
N HIS A 974 -18.73 -0.83 49.05
CA HIS A 974 -18.75 -2.22 48.61
C HIS A 974 -17.45 -2.58 47.87
N ASN A 975 -17.03 -1.76 46.92
CA ASN A 975 -15.80 -2.01 46.18
C ASN A 975 -14.60 -2.08 47.11
N VAL A 976 -14.55 -1.26 48.15
CA VAL A 976 -13.49 -1.34 49.17
C VAL A 976 -13.58 -2.65 49.96
N SER A 977 -14.77 -3.04 50.44
CA SER A 977 -14.91 -4.28 51.23
C SER A 977 -14.57 -5.54 50.44
N GLU A 978 -14.78 -5.54 49.13
CA GLU A 978 -14.45 -6.70 48.27
C GLU A 978 -12.97 -6.76 47.90
N ASN A 979 -12.25 -5.63 47.87
CA ASN A 979 -10.88 -5.59 47.37
C ASN A 979 -9.79 -5.47 48.45
N VAL A 980 -10.14 -5.09 49.68
CA VAL A 980 -9.18 -5.01 50.79
C VAL A 980 -9.68 -5.74 52.04
N SER A 981 -8.75 -6.18 52.90
CA SER A 981 -9.12 -6.86 54.16
C SER A 981 -9.91 -5.94 55.10
N ALA A 982 -10.76 -6.51 55.96
CA ALA A 982 -11.58 -5.73 56.91
C ALA A 982 -10.78 -4.72 57.75
N ALA A 983 -9.58 -5.11 58.22
CA ALA A 983 -8.71 -4.24 59.01
C ALA A 983 -8.15 -3.03 58.21
N VAL A 984 -8.07 -3.15 56.88
CA VAL A 984 -7.67 -2.07 55.97
C VAL A 984 -8.89 -1.24 55.57
N ALA A 985 -10.05 -1.88 55.32
CA ALA A 985 -11.29 -1.19 55.03
C ALA A 985 -11.73 -0.24 56.17
N GLU A 986 -11.44 -0.57 57.43
CA GLU A 986 -11.66 0.31 58.61
C GLU A 986 -10.89 1.64 58.54
N ARG A 987 -9.89 1.76 57.66
CA ARG A 987 -9.14 3.01 57.42
C ARG A 987 -9.77 3.93 56.38
N LEU A 988 -10.87 3.52 55.75
CA LEU A 988 -11.65 4.35 54.84
C LEU A 988 -12.62 5.24 55.62
N VAL A 989 -12.59 6.54 55.35
CA VAL A 989 -13.58 7.49 55.83
C VAL A 989 -14.33 8.09 54.64
N VAL A 990 -15.66 7.93 54.59
CA VAL A 990 -16.50 8.42 53.49
C VAL A 990 -17.34 9.60 53.97
N LEU A 991 -17.14 10.77 53.35
CA LEU A 991 -17.94 11.98 53.55
C LEU A 991 -18.98 12.09 52.43
N GLU A 992 -20.25 11.81 52.76
CA GLU A 992 -21.39 11.94 51.84
C GLU A 992 -21.86 13.40 51.73
N ALA A 993 -21.02 14.24 51.15
CA ALA A 993 -21.26 15.68 51.00
C ALA A 993 -20.49 16.24 49.81
N ALA A 994 -20.87 17.42 49.33
CA ALA A 994 -20.08 18.17 48.36
C ALA A 994 -19.02 19.01 49.08
N ALA A 995 -17.76 18.91 48.66
CA ALA A 995 -16.70 19.77 49.18
C ALA A 995 -16.88 21.22 48.68
N TRP A 996 -16.95 22.18 49.60
CA TRP A 996 -17.18 23.59 49.27
C TRP A 996 -16.44 24.54 50.22
N ASP A 997 -16.38 25.82 49.86
CA ASP A 997 -15.67 26.87 50.63
C ASP A 997 -16.43 27.31 51.90
N SER A 998 -17.72 26.98 51.97
CA SER A 998 -18.65 27.37 53.03
C SER A 998 -19.79 26.34 53.16
N PRO A 999 -20.40 26.19 54.36
CA PRO A 999 -21.58 25.35 54.51
C PRO A 999 -22.77 25.95 53.74
N ILE A 1000 -23.29 25.23 52.75
CA ILE A 1000 -24.39 25.70 51.89
C ILE A 1000 -25.24 24.53 51.39
N ALA A 1001 -26.54 24.75 51.15
CA ALA A 1001 -27.39 23.76 50.48
C ALA A 1001 -27.11 23.78 48.98
N MET A 1002 -26.87 22.61 48.39
CA MET A 1002 -26.55 22.45 46.97
C MET A 1002 -27.55 21.51 46.30
N VAL A 1003 -27.62 21.60 44.98
CA VAL A 1003 -28.39 20.69 44.13
C VAL A 1003 -27.43 19.90 43.26
N GLY A 1004 -27.49 18.57 43.34
CA GLY A 1004 -26.78 17.62 42.51
C GLY A 1004 -27.62 17.19 41.32
N THR A 1005 -27.02 17.14 40.13
CA THR A 1005 -27.61 16.59 38.90
C THR A 1005 -26.71 15.49 38.33
N PRO A 1006 -27.26 14.46 37.67
CA PRO A 1006 -26.44 13.42 37.04
C PRO A 1006 -25.45 14.02 36.03
N ALA A 1007 -24.17 13.69 36.18
CA ALA A 1007 -23.13 14.10 35.23
C ALA A 1007 -23.01 13.10 34.07
N GLY A 1008 -22.71 13.58 32.86
CA GLY A 1008 -22.59 12.74 31.67
C GLY A 1008 -21.46 11.70 31.72
N GLY A 1009 -20.48 11.88 32.62
CA GLY A 1009 -19.38 10.95 32.86
C GLY A 1009 -19.60 9.95 34.00
N GLY A 1010 -20.79 9.93 34.61
CA GLY A 1010 -21.05 9.22 35.86
C GLY A 1010 -20.96 10.14 37.09
N GLY A 1011 -21.68 9.81 38.17
CA GLY A 1011 -21.71 10.60 39.40
C GLY A 1011 -22.63 11.85 39.34
N LEU A 1012 -22.40 12.81 40.25
CA LEU A 1012 -23.20 14.04 40.36
C LEU A 1012 -22.37 15.30 40.08
N SER A 1013 -22.91 16.20 39.25
CA SER A 1013 -22.48 17.60 39.18
C SER A 1013 -23.26 18.43 40.19
N VAL A 1014 -22.59 19.26 40.98
CA VAL A 1014 -23.22 20.00 42.10
C VAL A 1014 -23.23 21.50 41.85
N THR A 1015 -24.35 22.17 42.10
CA THR A 1015 -24.52 23.63 41.95
C THR A 1015 -25.09 24.26 43.22
N ALA A 1016 -24.71 25.52 43.51
CA ALA A 1016 -25.25 26.26 44.65
C ALA A 1016 -26.60 26.88 44.25
N HIS A 1017 -27.67 26.65 45.03
CA HIS A 1017 -29.02 27.10 44.68
C HIS A 1017 -29.72 27.83 45.85
N ASP A 1018 -30.53 28.85 45.52
CA ASP A 1018 -31.37 29.58 46.47
C ASP A 1018 -32.60 28.72 46.87
N PRO A 1019 -32.81 28.43 48.17
CA PRO A 1019 -33.90 27.57 48.65
C PRO A 1019 -35.33 28.05 48.34
N GLN A 1020 -35.54 29.28 47.82
CA GLN A 1020 -36.88 29.81 47.50
C GLN A 1020 -37.40 29.50 46.07
N LYS A 1021 -36.63 28.80 45.21
CA LYS A 1021 -36.99 28.53 43.80
C LYS A 1021 -37.04 27.05 43.41
N VAL A 1022 -37.48 26.15 44.30
CA VAL A 1022 -37.69 24.74 43.94
C VAL A 1022 -39.05 24.59 43.25
N ILE A 1023 -39.05 24.49 41.91
CA ILE A 1023 -40.15 23.89 41.16
C ILE A 1023 -39.68 22.49 40.78
N THR A 1024 -40.18 21.48 41.49
CA THR A 1024 -39.94 20.05 41.22
C THR A 1024 -40.59 19.63 39.90
N THR A 1025 -39.98 19.98 38.77
CA THR A 1025 -40.46 19.54 37.44
C THR A 1025 -39.39 18.93 36.54
N THR A 1026 -38.11 18.92 36.94
CA THR A 1026 -37.05 18.24 36.18
C THR A 1026 -36.67 16.95 36.88
N SER A 1027 -36.95 15.80 36.26
CA SER A 1027 -36.60 14.47 36.76
C SER A 1027 -35.08 14.32 36.89
N GLY A 1028 -34.54 14.24 38.11
CA GLY A 1028 -33.15 13.86 38.40
C GLY A 1028 -32.37 14.70 39.41
N GLU A 1029 -32.91 15.82 39.92
CA GLU A 1029 -32.20 16.70 40.86
C GLU A 1029 -32.24 16.18 42.32
N VAL A 1030 -31.11 16.17 43.03
CA VAL A 1030 -30.98 15.69 44.42
C VAL A 1030 -30.39 16.77 45.33
N ALA A 1031 -30.95 16.95 46.53
CA ALA A 1031 -30.38 17.89 47.51
C ALA A 1031 -29.09 17.32 48.14
N VAL A 1032 -28.01 18.09 48.10
CA VAL A 1032 -26.68 17.71 48.60
C VAL A 1032 -26.17 18.77 49.57
N PRO A 1033 -25.67 18.40 50.77
CA PRO A 1033 -25.03 19.37 51.66
C PRO A 1033 -23.62 19.73 51.14
N GLY A 1034 -23.35 21.02 50.99
CA GLY A 1034 -22.00 21.57 50.79
C GLY A 1034 -21.31 21.79 52.14
N VAL A 1035 -20.09 21.28 52.31
CA VAL A 1035 -19.36 21.30 53.58
C VAL A 1035 -17.92 21.78 53.43
N ARG A 1036 -17.38 22.36 54.50
CA ARG A 1036 -15.96 22.74 54.58
C ARG A 1036 -15.11 21.56 55.05
N LEU A 1037 -14.23 21.07 54.17
CA LEU A 1037 -13.41 19.89 54.43
C LEU A 1037 -12.49 20.03 55.66
N ASP A 1038 -11.92 21.20 55.92
CA ASP A 1038 -11.11 21.41 57.13
C ASP A 1038 -11.88 21.04 58.41
N LYS A 1039 -13.16 21.38 58.49
CA LYS A 1039 -13.98 21.16 59.69
C LYS A 1039 -14.33 19.68 59.86
N GLU A 1040 -14.69 19.03 58.76
CA GLU A 1040 -15.05 17.60 58.77
C GLU A 1040 -13.83 16.73 59.10
N LEU A 1041 -12.67 17.00 58.49
CA LEU A 1041 -11.43 16.26 58.79
C LEU A 1041 -10.91 16.50 60.22
N ASP A 1042 -11.12 17.69 60.79
CA ASP A 1042 -10.76 17.98 62.18
C ASP A 1042 -11.71 17.32 63.20
N ALA A 1043 -12.96 17.03 62.80
CA ALA A 1043 -13.96 16.38 63.65
C ALA A 1043 -13.75 14.86 63.76
N LEU A 1044 -13.11 14.26 62.76
CA LEU A 1044 -12.82 12.83 62.67
C LEU A 1044 -11.54 12.47 63.46
N ALA A 1045 -11.64 11.52 64.40
CA ALA A 1045 -10.52 11.13 65.26
C ALA A 1045 -9.32 10.59 64.47
N ASP A 1046 -9.57 9.82 63.40
CA ASP A 1046 -8.54 9.16 62.60
C ASP A 1046 -7.72 10.15 61.77
N THR A 1047 -8.31 11.26 61.31
CA THR A 1047 -7.64 12.25 60.46
C THR A 1047 -7.13 13.48 61.22
N ARG A 1048 -7.58 13.68 62.46
CA ARG A 1048 -7.27 14.90 63.24
C ARG A 1048 -5.78 15.03 63.56
N GLU A 1049 -5.13 13.95 63.99
CA GLU A 1049 -3.73 13.94 64.43
C GLU A 1049 -2.74 13.56 63.33
N GLN A 1050 -3.22 13.07 62.19
CA GLN A 1050 -2.39 12.72 61.04
C GLN A 1050 -2.16 13.92 60.11
N ARG A 1051 -1.03 13.89 59.39
CA ARG A 1051 -0.68 14.90 58.39
C ARG A 1051 -1.38 14.55 57.07
N LEU A 1052 -2.00 15.55 56.44
CA LEU A 1052 -2.51 15.43 55.08
C LEU A 1052 -1.32 15.45 54.10
N SER A 1053 -1.11 14.36 53.34
CA SER A 1053 0.05 14.20 52.45
C SER A 1053 -0.29 14.45 50.99
N VAL A 1054 -1.37 13.86 50.50
CA VAL A 1054 -1.80 13.93 49.10
C VAL A 1054 -3.30 14.19 49.02
N VAL A 1055 -3.71 15.12 48.17
CA VAL A 1055 -5.11 15.48 47.89
C VAL A 1055 -5.37 15.33 46.40
N LYS A 1056 -6.30 14.46 46.00
CA LYS A 1056 -6.86 14.44 44.65
C LYS A 1056 -8.17 15.23 44.66
N VAL A 1057 -8.32 16.14 43.71
CA VAL A 1057 -9.56 16.89 43.50
C VAL A 1057 -9.98 16.71 42.05
N ASP A 1058 -11.01 15.90 41.86
CA ASP A 1058 -11.56 15.53 40.57
C ASP A 1058 -13.01 16.02 40.46
N VAL A 1059 -13.14 17.34 40.45
CA VAL A 1059 -14.43 18.03 40.34
C VAL A 1059 -14.24 19.16 39.32
N PRO A 1060 -14.24 18.83 38.01
CA PRO A 1060 -13.87 19.79 36.96
C PRO A 1060 -14.76 21.04 37.02
N GLY A 1061 -14.13 22.20 36.91
CA GLY A 1061 -14.79 23.52 37.00
C GLY A 1061 -15.07 24.03 38.42
N ARG A 1062 -14.99 23.18 39.47
CA ARG A 1062 -15.37 23.55 40.85
C ARG A 1062 -14.34 23.18 41.92
N GLY A 1063 -13.27 22.48 41.56
CA GLY A 1063 -12.31 21.99 42.55
C GLY A 1063 -11.62 23.11 43.36
N HIS A 1064 -11.53 24.34 42.86
CA HIS A 1064 -11.00 25.48 43.63
C HIS A 1064 -11.87 25.84 44.83
N ARG A 1065 -13.19 25.66 44.73
CA ARG A 1065 -14.13 25.84 45.84
C ARG A 1065 -13.95 24.75 46.90
N ALA A 1066 -13.73 23.51 46.47
CA ALA A 1066 -13.39 22.40 47.38
C ALA A 1066 -12.08 22.67 48.14
N LEU A 1067 -11.04 23.11 47.42
CA LEU A 1067 -9.75 23.49 48.02
C LEU A 1067 -9.86 24.72 48.95
N GLY A 1068 -10.73 25.69 48.63
CA GLY A 1068 -11.03 26.82 49.51
C GLY A 1068 -11.61 26.40 50.88
N GLY A 1069 -12.38 25.31 50.90
CA GLY A 1069 -12.88 24.67 52.13
C GLY A 1069 -11.80 23.95 52.96
N LEU A 1070 -10.64 23.68 52.35
CA LEU A 1070 -9.48 22.95 52.89
C LEU A 1070 -8.27 23.87 53.15
N VAL A 1071 -8.42 25.19 52.96
CA VAL A 1071 -7.30 26.14 52.93
C VAL A 1071 -6.45 26.13 54.22
N ARG A 1072 -7.02 25.83 55.40
CA ARG A 1072 -6.24 25.79 56.65
C ARG A 1072 -5.32 24.58 56.67
N ARG A 1073 -5.80 23.41 56.26
CA ARG A 1073 -4.99 22.19 56.13
C ARG A 1073 -3.98 22.30 54.99
N LEU A 1074 -4.34 22.89 53.85
CA LEU A 1074 -3.39 23.16 52.74
C LEU A 1074 -2.19 24.02 53.20
N ARG A 1075 -2.44 25.09 53.96
CA ARG A 1075 -1.36 25.96 54.48
C ARG A 1075 -0.56 25.34 55.61
N LYS A 1076 -1.20 24.54 56.47
CA LYS A 1076 -0.59 23.90 57.64
C LYS A 1076 0.26 22.70 57.25
N ASP A 1077 -0.33 21.74 56.54
CA ASP A 1077 0.26 20.42 56.30
C ASP A 1077 1.04 20.37 54.97
N ARG A 1078 0.75 21.32 54.06
CA ARG A 1078 1.35 21.46 52.71
C ARG A 1078 1.35 20.15 51.92
N PRO A 1079 0.18 19.51 51.72
CA PRO A 1079 0.07 18.29 50.90
C PRO A 1079 0.36 18.57 49.43
N HIS A 1080 0.78 17.54 48.68
CA HIS A 1080 0.72 17.58 47.22
C HIS A 1080 -0.74 17.51 46.76
N VAL A 1081 -1.14 18.39 45.84
CA VAL A 1081 -2.52 18.39 45.32
C VAL A 1081 -2.52 18.06 43.84
N ILE A 1082 -3.31 17.07 43.44
CA ILE A 1082 -3.59 16.74 42.05
C ILE A 1082 -4.98 17.30 41.74
N PHE A 1083 -5.02 18.26 40.82
CA PHE A 1083 -6.15 19.15 40.64
C PHE A 1083 -6.65 19.09 39.20
N ALA A 1084 -7.86 18.54 39.00
CA ALA A 1084 -8.55 18.58 37.73
C ALA A 1084 -9.15 19.98 37.49
N ILE A 1085 -8.81 20.60 36.37
CA ILE A 1085 -9.30 21.93 35.96
C ILE A 1085 -9.88 21.86 34.54
N ASP A 1086 -11.01 22.52 34.36
CA ASP A 1086 -11.65 22.71 33.06
C ASP A 1086 -11.95 24.21 32.92
N GLY A 1087 -11.24 24.88 32.01
CA GLY A 1087 -11.33 26.33 31.82
C GLY A 1087 -12.74 26.79 31.44
N PRO A 1088 -13.37 26.20 30.40
CA PRO A 1088 -14.75 26.47 30.04
C PRO A 1088 -15.74 26.30 31.20
N LEU A 1089 -15.74 25.16 31.89
CA LEU A 1089 -16.68 24.91 33.00
C LEU A 1089 -16.45 25.87 34.18
N THR A 1090 -15.20 26.20 34.49
CA THR A 1090 -14.88 27.19 35.54
C THR A 1090 -15.52 28.55 35.21
N ARG A 1091 -15.46 28.98 33.94
CA ARG A 1091 -16.09 30.21 33.45
C ARG A 1091 -17.61 30.14 33.46
N ASP A 1092 -18.18 29.03 33.02
CA ASP A 1092 -19.63 28.81 32.99
C ASP A 1092 -20.24 28.86 34.41
N TYR A 1093 -19.45 28.50 35.42
CA TYR A 1093 -19.83 28.64 36.83
C TYR A 1093 -19.53 30.02 37.44
N GLY A 1094 -19.02 30.97 36.65
CA GLY A 1094 -18.86 32.37 37.03
C GLY A 1094 -17.52 32.74 37.65
N ASP A 1095 -16.54 31.82 37.65
CA ASP A 1095 -15.19 32.05 38.17
C ASP A 1095 -14.16 32.17 37.02
N ASP A 1096 -13.11 32.97 37.20
CA ASP A 1096 -12.06 33.14 36.18
C ASP A 1096 -10.89 32.16 36.43
N PRO A 1097 -10.56 31.25 35.49
CA PRO A 1097 -9.47 30.28 35.65
C PRO A 1097 -8.11 30.92 35.97
N GLY A 1098 -7.81 32.09 35.40
CA GLY A 1098 -6.55 32.79 35.64
C GLY A 1098 -6.49 33.41 37.03
N VAL A 1099 -7.61 33.85 37.60
CA VAL A 1099 -7.70 34.27 39.01
C VAL A 1099 -7.51 33.07 39.94
N VAL A 1100 -8.17 31.94 39.65
CA VAL A 1100 -8.07 30.70 40.44
C VAL A 1100 -6.62 30.19 40.51
N LEU A 1101 -5.94 30.09 39.37
CA LEU A 1101 -4.55 29.61 39.32
C LEU A 1101 -3.56 30.54 40.06
N ARG A 1102 -3.80 31.86 40.04
CA ARG A 1102 -3.02 32.82 40.84
C ARG A 1102 -3.25 32.68 42.35
N GLU A 1103 -4.45 32.28 42.76
CA GLU A 1103 -4.78 32.07 44.16
C GLU A 1103 -3.96 30.92 44.77
N PHE A 1104 -3.75 29.82 44.04
CA PHE A 1104 -2.93 28.69 44.50
C PHE A 1104 -1.48 29.08 44.77
N ARG A 1105 -0.90 29.97 43.95
CA ARG A 1105 0.44 30.53 44.23
C ARG A 1105 0.46 31.33 45.52
N THR A 1106 -0.61 32.06 45.82
CA THR A 1106 -0.75 32.80 47.09
C THR A 1106 -0.84 31.86 48.29
N TRP A 1107 -1.30 30.62 48.10
CA TRP A 1107 -1.31 29.58 49.13
C TRP A 1107 0.03 28.83 49.27
N GLY A 1108 1.03 29.16 48.45
CA GLY A 1108 2.39 28.60 48.52
C GLY A 1108 2.62 27.38 47.62
N TYR A 1109 1.87 27.25 46.52
CA TYR A 1109 1.97 26.14 45.57
C TYR A 1109 2.54 26.55 44.22
N ASP A 1110 3.42 25.71 43.69
CA ASP A 1110 3.91 25.76 42.31
C ASP A 1110 2.98 24.93 41.41
N LEU A 1111 2.71 25.43 40.20
CA LEU A 1111 1.93 24.71 39.19
C LEU A 1111 2.89 23.84 38.38
N VAL A 1112 2.58 22.55 38.19
CA VAL A 1112 3.38 21.60 37.41
C VAL A 1112 2.44 20.76 36.53
N ARG A 1113 2.83 20.49 35.27
CA ARG A 1113 2.09 19.58 34.38
C ARG A 1113 2.34 18.13 34.78
N LEU A 1114 1.37 17.24 34.58
CA LEU A 1114 1.59 15.80 34.80
C LEU A 1114 2.70 15.31 33.86
N GLY A 1115 3.65 14.53 34.39
CA GLY A 1115 4.83 14.05 33.66
C GLY A 1115 6.00 15.03 33.55
N GLU A 1116 5.82 16.30 33.94
CA GLU A 1116 6.90 17.30 33.96
C GLU A 1116 7.44 17.53 35.38
N GLU A 1117 8.73 17.86 35.50
CA GLU A 1117 9.34 18.19 36.79
C GLU A 1117 9.39 19.71 37.08
N LYS A 1118 9.26 20.55 36.06
CA LYS A 1118 9.46 22.01 36.15
C LYS A 1118 8.14 22.73 36.44
N ALA A 1119 8.22 23.75 37.30
CA ALA A 1119 7.10 24.62 37.57
C ALA A 1119 6.82 25.54 36.37
N VAL A 1120 5.54 25.77 36.09
CA VAL A 1120 5.05 26.52 34.93
C VAL A 1120 4.45 27.86 35.36
N SER A 1121 4.52 28.87 34.49
CA SER A 1121 3.93 30.18 34.76
C SER A 1121 2.41 30.14 34.63
N VAL A 1122 1.70 31.03 35.34
CA VAL A 1122 0.23 31.05 35.25
C VAL A 1122 -0.20 31.46 33.85
N ASP A 1123 0.46 32.45 33.25
CA ASP A 1123 0.09 32.99 31.94
C ASP A 1123 0.25 31.93 30.84
N ASP A 1124 1.29 31.09 30.91
CA ASP A 1124 1.50 30.00 29.93
C ASP A 1124 0.43 28.90 30.04
N VAL A 1125 -0.05 28.62 31.25
CA VAL A 1125 -1.00 27.52 31.49
C VAL A 1125 -2.45 27.95 31.30
N VAL A 1126 -2.77 29.24 31.49
CA VAL A 1126 -4.14 29.74 31.37
C VAL A 1126 -4.68 29.49 29.96
N ASP A 1127 -3.91 29.79 28.91
CA ASP A 1127 -4.35 29.57 27.53
C ASP A 1127 -4.55 28.08 27.21
N GLU A 1128 -3.68 27.21 27.73
CA GLU A 1128 -3.80 25.75 27.60
C GLU A 1128 -5.04 25.20 28.35
N VAL A 1129 -5.33 25.72 29.55
CA VAL A 1129 -6.52 25.32 30.32
C VAL A 1129 -7.81 25.82 29.67
N LEU A 1130 -7.80 27.00 29.05
CA LEU A 1130 -8.95 27.56 28.34
C LEU A 1130 -9.25 26.81 27.03
N THR A 1131 -8.22 26.31 26.36
CA THR A 1131 -8.34 25.50 25.14
C THR A 1131 -8.54 24.01 25.42
N GLY A 1132 -8.42 23.59 26.69
CA GLY A 1132 -8.56 22.21 27.13
C GLY A 1132 -7.33 21.33 26.88
N GLY A 1133 -6.19 21.93 26.51
CA GLY A 1133 -4.89 21.28 26.33
C GLY A 1133 -4.25 20.80 27.63
N VAL A 1134 -4.62 21.39 28.78
CA VAL A 1134 -4.27 20.89 30.11
C VAL A 1134 -5.54 20.71 30.95
N ARG A 1135 -5.76 19.47 31.42
CA ARG A 1135 -6.94 19.10 32.23
C ARG A 1135 -6.63 18.76 33.69
N THR A 1136 -5.38 18.39 33.98
CA THR A 1136 -4.95 18.03 35.33
C THR A 1136 -3.61 18.67 35.63
N LEU A 1137 -3.51 19.33 36.78
CA LEU A 1137 -2.32 19.99 37.28
C LEU A 1137 -1.86 19.38 38.59
N TRP A 1138 -0.55 19.28 38.76
CA TRP A 1138 0.05 18.96 40.04
C TRP A 1138 0.44 20.27 40.75
N LEU A 1139 -0.28 20.60 41.82
CA LEU A 1139 0.09 21.70 42.72
C LEU A 1139 1.13 21.16 43.71
N ARG A 1140 2.40 21.43 43.40
CA ARG A 1140 3.53 21.03 44.23
C ARG A 1140 3.77 22.08 45.33
N PRO A 1141 3.91 21.70 46.60
CA PRO A 1141 4.27 22.64 47.66
C PRO A 1141 5.60 23.32 47.34
N SER A 1142 5.63 24.66 47.33
CA SER A 1142 6.86 25.40 47.03
C SER A 1142 7.88 25.18 48.15
N THR A 1143 9.11 24.83 47.80
CA THR A 1143 10.23 24.57 48.74
C THR A 1143 10.86 25.86 49.30
N SER A 1144 10.15 26.99 49.27
CA SER A 1144 10.64 28.25 49.87
C SER A 1144 10.31 28.35 51.36
N ARG A 1145 11.25 27.84 52.17
CA ARG A 1145 12.02 28.70 53.06
C ARG A 1145 13.44 28.20 53.22
#